data_AF-A0A3M7TJW0-F1
#
_entry.id   AF-A0A3M7TJW0-F1
#
_cell.length_a   1.000
_cell.length_b   1.000
_cell.length_c   1.000
_cell.angle_alpha   90.00
_cell.angle_beta   90.00
_cell.angle_gamma   90.00
#
_symmetry.space_group_name_H-M   'P 1'
#
loop_
_entity.id
_entity.type
_entity.pdbx_description
1 polymer ?
#
loop_
_entity_poly.entity_id
_entity_poly.type
_entity_poly.pdbx_seq_one_letter_code
_entity_poly.pdbx_strand_id
1 'polypeptide(L)'
;MKNWTFRQWNTILGWGIFFIAFFTYLSTIEPNFSFWDCGEYISSAVKLEVTHAPGAALFQIVGAVAAIFALGKGENYSIVINAMSALFSALTILFLFWTITHFLRRLLNKDFDEITKHQEISILFAGAIGALCFTFSDTFWFSAVEGEVYSMASLFIALLVWLITKWENEYTAPDNERWIILIFFVLGLSVGVHMMGMLTIPAVCLVYYARNYKFTWKNFIWANFITLIILAMVFKGIFPFIMTMFGKLEIFFVNGLGLPFHSGTIAAFILMVIICYLIIKYARRSKKNIYQTIALSVVYMMIGFSCWMVIPIRANANPPMNLNDPDTAIGMLDYYNREQYGDWPTIYGQNYTAFLDAKGIEKNEDGSYKTLKTGEIYEKDEKNGTYRKTGDRFNYVFKKSQVSLMPRMFNEDKDVMANYISMYGAPDFTFNYDNEDVADSPEAKKIFDELRKKYEDKSITAADYLKVKPYDLINVQRPSFAQNMDYFLTFQNGYYFVRYLMWNFVGRQNDLEGNMESTKGNWISGFSFIDNALWGSQEKMPAKFKNESTVKFFFLPLILGLIGFFFQLNRDFGRFYALLSIFVIMSIGIIFYTGVKPFEPRERDYAMVGSFYVFALWIGLGAGAILWFLQSKVKSNAINIVAGVVLLGVPFMMGFQNYNVHDRSNRYTAYDYAYSVLKSLPKDDILFVYGDNDTYPVWAIQETEQFRDDVKVVNFTLASTPWNIDQIRRRTYNANAIPSQLTHDDYRDGVNDQIYLMKKTDWQGIFSMLKEQGAPETEFAEFKKYLTQDSMTLKEALSFIKYKSPAKDELLKMYFGEEKYEKYNIIPVTKFILPVNKENAVKSGIINQADLPNTVNQIMINYKGNTLFKNNLIMLDILANFDWKRPLNFSSGGIYDAENVFYLDEYLQFDGFSYRLIPIHSPQTPDGEMGRVDANSLYNVVKNFRWGNFKNLNVHFDETATSNIMSYRSSASRAAAALAINGQKDKAVELLDLAAKEIPAEKYNDPRSLSSMVYGYIVAGQEQKGLKLAEILKKGIFDEYDYYLSLSPQEQRYLKRQMRSKPMEYSLVVSAVTDAYKRIEQKDKAYAYLVQSIEPIDKKFNGFVKDLQQMGKEKAMNESEKVQTITPFYQYLFDIMEPFDSTYSKEKEDQITNAIIKATQ
;
A
#
# COMPACT_ATOMS: atom_id res chain seq x y z
N MET A 1 42.53 19.42 30.29
CA MET A 1 41.09 19.06 30.14
C MET A 1 40.50 18.89 31.53
N LYS A 2 39.30 19.43 31.81
CA LYS A 2 38.62 19.24 33.11
C LYS A 2 38.44 17.72 33.37
N ASN A 3 38.64 17.27 34.61
CA ASN A 3 38.37 15.88 35.01
C ASN A 3 36.85 15.69 35.16
N TRP A 4 36.16 15.41 34.06
CA TRP A 4 34.73 15.10 34.06
C TRP A 4 34.46 13.68 34.54
N THR A 5 33.30 13.47 35.16
CA THR A 5 32.83 12.15 35.58
C THR A 5 32.23 11.39 34.39
N PHE A 6 32.17 10.06 34.47
CA PHE A 6 31.50 9.24 33.44
C PHE A 6 30.07 9.72 33.18
N ARG A 7 29.33 10.11 34.21
CA ARG A 7 27.96 10.64 34.05
C ARG A 7 27.94 11.91 33.19
N GLN A 8 28.91 12.80 33.35
CA GLN A 8 29.03 14.03 32.54
C GLN A 8 29.38 13.69 31.09
N TRP A 9 30.35 12.81 30.87
CA TRP A 9 30.72 12.36 29.52
C TRP A 9 29.59 11.63 28.81
N ASN A 10 28.92 10.69 29.49
CA ASN A 10 27.76 9.97 28.96
C ASN A 10 26.61 10.92 28.59
N THR A 11 26.38 11.96 29.39
CA THR A 11 25.34 12.96 29.07
C THR A 11 25.72 13.78 27.85
N ILE A 12 26.93 14.32 27.80
CA ILE A 12 27.37 15.23 26.73
C ILE A 12 27.56 14.48 25.41
N LEU A 13 28.12 13.27 25.43
CA LEU A 13 28.24 12.45 24.22
C LEU A 13 26.88 12.00 23.70
N GLY A 14 25.91 11.69 24.58
CA GLY A 14 24.53 11.43 24.15
C GLY A 14 23.97 12.59 23.33
N TRP A 15 24.09 13.82 23.84
CA TRP A 15 23.70 15.02 23.09
C TRP A 15 24.54 15.25 21.82
N GLY A 16 25.83 14.90 21.83
CA GLY A 16 26.68 14.93 20.64
C GLY A 16 26.16 14.00 19.54
N ILE A 17 25.81 12.76 19.88
CA ILE A 17 25.21 11.80 18.96
C ILE A 17 23.82 12.28 18.49
N PHE A 18 23.02 12.88 19.38
CA PHE A 18 21.76 13.54 19.00
C PHE A 18 21.98 14.58 17.91
N PHE A 19 22.97 15.47 18.05
CA PHE A 19 23.22 16.50 17.04
C PHE A 19 23.71 15.91 15.72
N ILE A 20 24.51 14.84 15.74
CA ILE A 20 24.91 14.14 14.51
C ILE A 20 23.67 13.60 13.79
N ALA A 21 22.79 12.89 14.50
CA ALA A 21 21.55 12.36 13.94
C ALA A 21 20.61 13.48 13.46
N PHE A 22 20.43 14.52 14.27
CA PHE A 22 19.57 15.67 13.96
C PHE A 22 20.02 16.39 12.69
N PHE A 23 21.32 16.73 12.56
CA PHE A 23 21.80 17.39 11.36
C PHE A 23 21.79 16.48 10.14
N THR A 24 22.06 15.17 10.32
CA THR A 24 21.93 14.18 9.24
C THR A 24 20.51 14.22 8.69
N TYR A 25 19.51 13.94 9.53
CA TYR A 25 18.11 13.88 9.11
C TYR A 25 17.59 15.21 8.60
N LEU A 26 17.89 16.31 9.30
CA LEU A 26 17.46 17.65 8.90
C LEU A 26 18.04 18.06 7.54
N SER A 27 19.28 17.66 7.23
CA SER A 27 19.89 17.94 5.92
C SER A 27 19.33 17.10 4.78
N THR A 28 18.68 15.98 5.10
CA THR A 28 18.17 15.00 4.12
C THR A 28 16.64 14.97 4.03
N ILE A 29 15.91 15.84 4.75
CA ILE A 29 14.43 15.89 4.69
C ILE A 29 13.93 16.23 3.30
N GLU A 30 12.76 15.71 2.95
CA GLU A 30 12.04 16.16 1.76
C GLU A 30 11.52 17.59 2.00
N PRO A 31 11.68 18.54 1.05
CA PRO A 31 11.23 19.92 1.25
C PRO A 31 9.71 20.07 1.36
N ASN A 32 8.97 19.25 0.62
CA ASN A 32 7.51 19.24 0.58
C ASN A 32 6.98 17.90 1.14
N PHE A 33 5.73 17.55 0.86
CA PHE A 33 5.18 16.23 1.19
C PHE A 33 5.64 15.18 0.18
N SER A 34 5.76 13.93 0.63
CA SER A 34 6.05 12.75 -0.20
C SER A 34 4.75 12.04 -0.64
N PHE A 35 4.87 11.00 -1.48
CA PHE A 35 3.75 10.09 -1.80
C PHE A 35 3.34 9.27 -0.57
N TRP A 36 2.27 8.46 -0.69
CA TRP A 36 1.67 7.71 0.43
C TRP A 36 1.07 8.64 1.50
N ASP A 37 1.10 8.22 2.77
CA ASP A 37 0.34 8.82 3.88
C ASP A 37 0.89 10.18 4.33
N CYS A 38 2.09 10.57 3.89
CA CYS A 38 2.75 11.82 4.30
C CYS A 38 1.88 13.06 4.04
N GLY A 39 1.25 13.15 2.85
CA GLY A 39 0.35 14.26 2.51
C GLY A 39 -0.86 14.37 3.45
N GLU A 40 -1.43 13.23 3.83
CA GLU A 40 -2.54 13.15 4.78
C GLU A 40 -2.10 13.57 6.20
N TYR A 41 -0.99 13.01 6.69
CA TYR A 41 -0.49 13.31 8.03
C TYR A 41 -0.10 14.78 8.18
N ILE A 42 0.56 15.39 7.18
CA ILE A 42 0.88 16.82 7.19
C ILE A 42 -0.40 17.66 7.20
N SER A 43 -1.37 17.36 6.34
CA SER A 43 -2.67 18.08 6.32
C SER A 43 -3.37 18.02 7.66
N SER A 44 -3.44 16.82 8.24
CA SER A 44 -4.09 16.61 9.53
C SER A 44 -3.36 17.29 10.68
N ALA A 45 -2.03 17.33 10.67
CA ALA A 45 -1.23 18.01 11.67
C ALA A 45 -1.43 19.53 11.63
N VAL A 46 -1.48 20.12 10.44
CA VAL A 46 -1.58 21.58 10.27
C VAL A 46 -2.95 22.12 10.68
N LYS A 47 -4.02 21.38 10.39
CA LYS A 47 -5.41 21.83 10.62
C LYS A 47 -6.20 21.02 11.65
N LEU A 48 -5.54 20.09 12.35
CA LEU A 48 -6.18 19.15 13.28
C LEU A 48 -7.33 18.40 12.59
N GLU A 49 -7.08 17.83 11.42
CA GLU A 49 -8.07 17.05 10.66
C GLU A 49 -8.05 15.58 11.10
N VAL A 50 -8.98 14.76 10.61
CA VAL A 50 -9.08 13.35 11.01
C VAL A 50 -8.48 12.47 9.92
N THR A 51 -7.42 11.72 10.26
CA THR A 51 -6.72 10.79 9.35
C THR A 51 -7.41 9.43 9.31
N HIS A 52 -6.83 8.47 8.58
CA HIS A 52 -7.28 7.10 8.58
C HIS A 52 -7.14 6.43 9.96
N ALA A 53 -8.06 5.49 10.23
CA ALA A 53 -8.12 4.71 11.47
C ALA A 53 -6.86 3.85 11.69
N PRO A 54 -6.29 3.80 12.91
CA PRO A 54 -6.85 4.27 14.19
C PRO A 54 -6.45 5.71 14.55
N GLY A 55 -5.95 6.51 13.61
CA GLY A 55 -5.58 7.92 13.83
C GLY A 55 -4.30 8.14 14.63
N ALA A 56 -3.85 9.40 14.63
CA ALA A 56 -2.60 9.83 15.27
C ALA A 56 -2.78 11.13 16.08
N ALA A 57 -3.76 11.14 16.99
CA ALA A 57 -4.17 12.29 17.80
C ALA A 57 -3.02 13.13 18.39
N LEU A 58 -2.05 12.49 19.04
CA LEU A 58 -0.91 13.16 19.66
C LEU A 58 0.07 13.70 18.62
N PHE A 59 0.31 12.96 17.54
CA PHE A 59 1.10 13.45 16.41
C PHE A 59 0.48 14.71 15.82
N GLN A 60 -0.84 14.75 15.65
CA GLN A 60 -1.57 15.91 15.15
C GLN A 60 -1.50 17.10 16.11
N ILE A 61 -1.69 16.89 17.41
CA ILE A 61 -1.62 17.98 18.41
C ILE A 61 -0.22 18.60 18.42
N VAL A 62 0.83 17.76 18.45
CA VAL A 62 2.21 18.24 18.46
C VAL A 62 2.58 18.88 17.11
N GLY A 63 2.10 18.30 16.01
CA GLY A 63 2.23 18.85 14.67
C GLY A 63 1.57 20.21 14.50
N ALA A 64 0.38 20.43 15.07
CA ALA A 64 -0.30 21.73 15.06
C ALA A 64 0.51 22.81 15.81
N VAL A 65 1.19 22.43 16.90
CA VAL A 65 2.12 23.33 17.60
C VAL A 65 3.35 23.58 16.75
N ALA A 66 3.93 22.55 16.13
CA ALA A 66 5.08 22.70 15.24
C ALA A 66 4.75 23.60 14.04
N ALA A 67 3.56 23.46 13.45
CA ALA A 67 3.09 24.23 12.31
C ALA A 67 3.08 25.74 12.56
N ILE A 68 3.05 26.22 13.81
CA ILE A 68 3.22 27.64 14.15
C ILE A 68 4.54 28.20 13.59
N PHE A 69 5.60 27.37 13.54
CA PHE A 69 6.91 27.74 13.00
C PHE A 69 6.93 27.89 11.46
N ALA A 70 5.84 27.53 10.76
CA ALA A 70 5.67 27.89 9.34
C ALA A 70 5.34 29.38 9.16
N LEU A 71 5.06 30.12 10.24
CA LEU A 71 4.78 31.56 10.26
C LEU A 71 3.62 31.96 9.33
N GLY A 72 2.63 31.09 9.20
CA GLY A 72 1.45 31.30 8.34
C GLY A 72 1.72 31.18 6.84
N LYS A 73 2.91 30.73 6.42
CA LYS A 73 3.22 30.47 5.01
C LYS A 73 2.90 29.02 4.67
N GLY A 74 1.88 28.81 3.83
CA GLY A 74 1.39 27.48 3.45
C GLY A 74 2.47 26.53 2.96
N GLU A 75 3.33 27.04 2.08
CA GLU A 75 4.48 26.33 1.47
C GLU A 75 5.49 25.78 2.49
N ASN A 76 5.54 26.33 3.71
CA ASN A 76 6.48 25.92 4.74
C ASN A 76 5.93 24.87 5.71
N TYR A 77 4.65 24.51 5.63
CA TYR A 77 4.09 23.53 6.56
C TYR A 77 4.76 22.16 6.42
N SER A 78 4.96 21.68 5.19
CA SER A 78 5.58 20.38 4.95
C SER A 78 7.00 20.29 5.52
N ILE A 79 7.87 21.25 5.22
CA ILE A 79 9.25 21.23 5.73
C ILE A 79 9.31 21.29 7.26
N VAL A 80 8.39 22.02 7.91
CA VAL A 80 8.32 22.12 9.38
C VAL A 80 7.89 20.80 10.00
N ILE A 81 6.88 20.12 9.43
CA ILE A 81 6.43 18.82 9.92
C ILE A 81 7.48 17.73 9.63
N ASN A 82 8.16 17.75 8.49
CA ASN A 82 9.27 16.84 8.20
C ASN A 82 10.44 17.08 9.16
N ALA A 83 10.77 18.33 9.48
CA ALA A 83 11.78 18.67 10.50
C ALA A 83 11.39 18.21 11.90
N MET A 84 10.08 18.19 12.23
CA MET A 84 9.57 17.61 13.46
C MET A 84 9.82 16.09 13.53
N SER A 85 9.60 15.35 12.43
CA SER A 85 9.99 13.94 12.34
C SER A 85 11.49 13.73 12.55
N ALA A 86 12.33 14.54 11.89
CA ALA A 86 13.78 14.50 12.07
C ALA A 86 14.20 14.72 13.53
N LEU A 87 13.54 15.65 14.24
CA LEU A 87 13.76 15.90 15.66
C LEU A 87 13.41 14.69 16.54
N PHE A 88 12.25 14.06 16.33
CA PHE A 88 11.86 12.88 17.11
C PHE A 88 12.74 11.67 16.82
N SER A 89 13.15 11.47 15.57
CA SER A 89 14.13 10.45 15.22
C SER A 89 15.49 10.71 15.87
N ALA A 90 15.97 11.95 15.92
CA ALA A 90 17.21 12.28 16.64
C ALA A 90 17.10 12.02 18.16
N LEU A 91 15.95 12.34 18.78
CA LEU A 91 15.68 12.01 20.18
C LEU A 91 15.64 10.48 20.42
N THR A 92 15.17 9.70 19.45
CA THR A 92 15.23 8.23 19.50
C THR A 92 16.68 7.76 19.63
N ILE A 93 17.59 8.34 18.84
CA ILE A 93 19.02 8.01 18.89
C ILE A 93 19.65 8.40 20.24
N LEU A 94 19.24 9.54 20.81
CA LEU A 94 19.69 9.97 22.14
C LEU A 94 19.34 8.93 23.22
N PHE A 95 18.08 8.49 23.24
CA PHE A 95 17.62 7.48 24.21
C PHE A 95 18.23 6.11 23.94
N LEU A 96 18.44 5.74 22.66
CA LEU A 96 19.18 4.54 22.28
C LEU A 96 20.60 4.54 22.85
N PHE A 97 21.34 5.63 22.65
CA PHE A 97 22.70 5.78 23.17
C PHE A 97 22.73 5.54 24.70
N TRP A 98 21.87 6.21 25.46
CA TRP A 98 21.83 6.06 26.92
C TRP A 98 21.36 4.66 27.37
N THR A 99 20.54 4.00 26.56
CA THR A 99 20.09 2.63 26.83
C THR A 99 21.25 1.65 26.65
N ILE A 100 22.05 1.78 25.58
CA ILE A 100 23.24 0.95 25.34
C ILE A 100 24.25 1.14 26.47
N THR A 101 24.58 2.38 26.82
CA THR A 101 25.59 2.65 27.85
C THR A 101 25.14 2.16 29.22
N HIS A 102 23.84 2.22 29.53
CA HIS A 102 23.27 1.62 30.73
C HIS A 102 23.45 0.10 30.75
N PHE A 103 22.98 -0.61 29.70
CA PHE A 103 23.05 -2.07 29.68
C PHE A 103 24.48 -2.59 29.70
N LEU A 104 25.41 -1.97 28.96
CA LEU A 104 26.80 -2.38 28.97
C LEU A 104 27.46 -2.15 30.33
N ARG A 105 27.23 -0.98 30.96
CA ARG A 105 27.72 -0.71 32.32
C ARG A 105 27.23 -1.77 33.32
N ARG A 106 25.95 -2.17 33.20
CA ARG A 106 25.36 -3.19 34.07
C ARG A 106 25.92 -4.58 33.82
N LEU A 107 26.20 -4.96 32.56
CA LEU A 107 26.88 -6.20 32.22
C LEU A 107 28.28 -6.30 32.83
N LEU A 108 28.94 -5.16 33.07
CA LEU A 108 30.25 -5.08 33.72
C LEU A 108 30.15 -5.02 35.26
N ASN A 109 28.93 -5.08 35.84
CA ASN A 109 28.63 -4.95 37.27
C ASN A 109 29.27 -3.70 37.90
N LYS A 110 29.06 -2.52 37.29
CA LYS A 110 29.62 -1.26 37.79
C LYS A 110 28.55 -0.24 38.12
N ASP A 111 28.69 0.37 39.30
CA ASP A 111 27.97 1.60 39.65
C ASP A 111 28.66 2.82 39.01
N PHE A 112 27.92 3.93 38.88
CA PHE A 112 28.41 5.12 38.17
C PHE A 112 29.71 5.67 38.74
N ASP A 113 29.90 5.55 40.05
CA ASP A 113 31.07 6.06 40.77
C ASP A 113 32.26 5.08 40.76
N GLU A 114 32.07 3.85 40.27
CA GLU A 114 33.07 2.78 40.27
C GLU A 114 33.67 2.50 38.87
N ILE A 115 33.36 3.34 37.88
CA ILE A 115 33.80 3.14 36.50
C ILE A 115 35.24 3.65 36.34
N THR A 116 36.13 2.75 35.94
CA THR A 116 37.50 3.12 35.57
C THR A 116 37.52 3.84 34.21
N LYS A 117 38.50 4.72 33.97
CA LYS A 117 38.65 5.44 32.69
C LYS A 117 38.63 4.51 31.46
N HIS A 118 39.23 3.33 31.56
CA HIS A 118 39.26 2.35 30.46
C HIS A 118 37.86 1.78 30.15
N GLN A 119 37.06 1.51 31.17
CA GLN A 119 35.70 1.01 31.03
C GLN A 119 34.77 2.12 30.53
N GLU A 120 34.96 3.34 31.03
CA GLU A 120 34.28 4.54 30.51
C GLU A 120 34.47 4.65 28.99
N ILE A 121 35.70 4.58 28.48
CA ILE A 121 35.98 4.61 27.04
C ILE A 121 35.19 3.52 26.31
N SER A 122 35.26 2.27 26.78
CA SER A 122 34.58 1.14 26.14
C SER A 122 33.05 1.31 26.12
N ILE A 123 32.48 1.82 27.20
CA ILE A 123 31.04 2.05 27.33
C ILE A 123 30.57 3.18 26.40
N LEU A 124 31.31 4.28 26.34
CA LEU A 124 30.96 5.43 25.49
C LEU A 124 31.07 5.08 24.01
N PHE A 125 32.11 4.36 23.58
CA PHE A 125 32.23 3.88 22.20
C PHE A 125 31.11 2.90 21.83
N ALA A 126 30.78 1.96 22.72
CA ALA A 126 29.66 1.05 22.51
C ALA A 126 28.33 1.77 22.26
N GLY A 127 28.04 2.79 23.09
CA GLY A 127 26.88 3.65 22.92
C GLY A 127 26.87 4.36 21.58
N ALA A 128 28.01 4.99 21.20
CA ALA A 128 28.13 5.71 19.95
C ALA A 128 27.98 4.80 18.73
N ILE A 129 28.64 3.63 18.72
CA ILE A 129 28.63 2.69 17.59
C ILE A 129 27.22 2.13 17.37
N GLY A 130 26.57 1.62 18.42
CA GLY A 130 25.22 1.06 18.27
C GLY A 130 24.18 2.12 17.89
N ALA A 131 24.24 3.30 18.49
CA ALA A 131 23.32 4.39 18.18
C ALA A 131 23.50 4.93 16.74
N LEU A 132 24.75 5.08 16.27
CA LEU A 132 25.02 5.51 14.91
C LEU A 132 24.71 4.43 13.86
N CYS A 133 24.89 3.14 14.18
CA CYS A 133 24.45 2.06 13.27
C CYS A 133 22.94 2.10 13.04
N PHE A 134 22.14 2.42 14.08
CA PHE A 134 20.70 2.62 13.91
C PHE A 134 20.40 3.94 13.18
N THR A 135 21.16 5.00 13.46
CA THR A 135 21.03 6.30 12.78
C THR A 135 21.11 6.16 11.26
N PHE A 136 22.04 5.33 10.80
CA PHE A 136 22.29 5.10 9.38
C PHE A 136 21.67 3.79 8.86
N SER A 137 20.74 3.19 9.62
CA SER A 137 19.97 2.03 9.17
C SER A 137 18.86 2.46 8.22
N ASP A 138 18.62 1.64 7.21
CA ASP A 138 17.80 1.99 6.05
C ASP A 138 16.35 2.34 6.42
N THR A 139 15.66 1.39 7.06
CA THR A 139 14.24 1.54 7.43
C THR A 139 14.04 2.72 8.39
N PHE A 140 14.97 2.95 9.33
CA PHE A 140 14.84 4.04 10.29
C PHE A 140 15.10 5.42 9.67
N TRP A 141 16.12 5.54 8.82
CA TRP A 141 16.44 6.81 8.17
C TRP A 141 15.34 7.20 7.19
N PHE A 142 14.77 6.25 6.44
CA PHE A 142 13.64 6.50 5.53
C PHE A 142 12.47 7.20 6.25
N SER A 143 12.04 6.69 7.41
CA SER A 143 10.97 7.31 8.21
C SER A 143 11.40 8.57 8.97
N ALA A 144 12.70 8.85 9.09
CA ALA A 144 13.19 10.03 9.81
C ALA A 144 13.14 11.32 8.98
N VAL A 145 12.97 11.21 7.65
CA VAL A 145 13.07 12.33 6.70
C VAL A 145 11.72 12.77 6.10
N GLU A 146 10.61 12.20 6.56
CA GLU A 146 9.25 12.51 6.11
C GLU A 146 8.25 12.63 7.28
N GLY A 147 7.15 13.34 7.04
CA GLY A 147 6.12 13.68 8.00
C GLY A 147 5.15 12.53 8.31
N GLU A 148 5.66 11.40 8.80
CA GLU A 148 4.87 10.23 9.20
C GLU A 148 4.95 9.90 10.70
N VAL A 149 4.05 9.03 11.19
CA VAL A 149 3.92 8.66 12.61
C VAL A 149 5.06 7.79 13.15
N TYR A 150 5.81 7.11 12.27
CA TYR A 150 6.84 6.13 12.65
C TYR A 150 8.06 6.76 13.33
N SER A 151 8.38 8.01 13.02
CA SER A 151 9.43 8.79 13.70
C SER A 151 9.11 8.97 15.18
N MET A 152 7.90 9.44 15.49
CA MET A 152 7.42 9.63 16.86
C MET A 152 7.17 8.28 17.55
N ALA A 153 6.64 7.26 16.85
CA ALA A 153 6.45 5.93 17.43
C ALA A 153 7.78 5.32 17.92
N SER A 154 8.85 5.45 17.13
CA SER A 154 10.21 5.01 17.49
C SER A 154 10.74 5.75 18.72
N LEU A 155 10.46 7.06 18.81
CA LEU A 155 10.79 7.86 20.00
C LEU A 155 10.10 7.32 21.25
N PHE A 156 8.82 6.99 21.18
CA PHE A 156 8.09 6.43 22.32
C PHE A 156 8.65 5.07 22.74
N ILE A 157 9.01 4.21 21.77
CA ILE A 157 9.67 2.92 22.07
C ILE A 157 10.99 3.17 22.82
N ALA A 158 11.86 4.02 22.27
CA ALA A 158 13.17 4.30 22.86
C ALA A 158 13.05 4.97 24.24
N LEU A 159 12.11 5.91 24.40
CA LEU A 159 11.82 6.57 25.66
C LEU A 159 11.33 5.56 26.71
N LEU A 160 10.39 4.67 26.37
CA LEU A 160 9.87 3.66 27.30
C LEU A 160 10.96 2.68 27.75
N VAL A 161 11.80 2.20 26.83
CA VAL A 161 12.95 1.35 27.17
C VAL A 161 13.95 2.10 28.04
N TRP A 162 14.25 3.36 27.73
CA TRP A 162 15.15 4.18 28.53
C TRP A 162 14.59 4.48 29.93
N LEU A 163 13.29 4.77 30.06
CA LEU A 163 12.64 5.07 31.34
C LEU A 163 12.73 3.89 32.32
N ILE A 164 12.64 2.64 31.85
CA ILE A 164 12.84 1.49 32.75
C ILE A 164 14.30 1.35 33.19
N THR A 165 15.28 1.78 32.36
CA THR A 165 16.68 1.88 32.81
C THR A 165 16.88 2.97 33.86
N LYS A 166 16.12 4.07 33.77
CA LYS A 166 16.12 5.15 34.77
C LYS A 166 15.54 4.68 36.09
N TRP A 167 14.41 3.98 36.07
CA TRP A 167 13.88 3.29 37.24
C TRP A 167 14.92 2.35 37.83
N GLU A 168 15.58 1.54 37.00
CA GLU A 168 16.55 0.55 37.48
C GLU A 168 17.76 1.19 38.17
N ASN A 169 18.19 2.36 37.71
CA ASN A 169 19.28 3.13 38.33
C ASN A 169 18.92 3.71 39.69
N GLU A 170 17.64 3.99 39.91
CA GLU A 170 17.11 4.63 41.11
C GLU A 170 16.24 3.67 41.92
N TYR A 171 16.35 2.35 41.70
CA TYR A 171 15.42 1.36 42.29
C TYR A 171 15.43 1.30 43.83
N THR A 172 16.45 1.86 44.48
CA THR A 172 16.53 2.01 45.95
C THR A 172 16.04 3.36 46.46
N ALA A 173 15.74 4.31 45.57
CA ALA A 173 15.23 5.62 45.95
C ALA A 173 13.84 5.47 46.59
N PRO A 174 13.49 6.30 47.61
CA PRO A 174 12.19 6.24 48.28
C PRO A 174 10.99 6.51 47.37
N ASP A 175 11.23 7.12 46.21
CA ASP A 175 10.23 7.56 45.25
C ASP A 175 10.44 6.93 43.86
N ASN A 176 11.11 5.78 43.78
CA ASN A 176 11.45 5.12 42.52
C ASN A 176 10.23 4.80 41.65
N GLU A 177 9.07 4.55 42.26
CA GLU A 177 7.83 4.15 41.60
C GLU A 177 7.29 5.25 40.67
N ARG A 178 7.75 6.50 40.83
CA ARG A 178 7.44 7.62 39.90
C ARG A 178 7.77 7.28 38.45
N TRP A 179 8.84 6.51 38.23
CA TRP A 179 9.27 6.11 36.89
C TRP A 179 8.31 5.10 36.28
N ILE A 180 7.76 4.17 37.07
CA ILE A 180 6.74 3.22 36.62
C ILE A 180 5.46 3.97 36.25
N ILE A 181 5.02 4.91 37.10
CA ILE A 181 3.84 5.75 36.82
C ILE A 181 4.04 6.55 35.52
N LEU A 182 5.23 7.13 35.32
CA LEU A 182 5.57 7.85 34.09
C LEU A 182 5.60 6.93 32.86
N ILE A 183 6.10 5.70 32.98
CA ILE A 183 6.05 4.72 31.89
C ILE A 183 4.60 4.47 31.45
N PHE A 184 3.69 4.28 32.40
CA PHE A 184 2.27 4.07 32.06
C PHE A 184 1.59 5.32 31.49
N PHE A 185 1.96 6.52 31.95
CA PHE A 185 1.53 7.77 31.30
C PHE A 185 1.98 7.84 29.83
N VAL A 186 3.27 7.56 29.58
CA VAL A 186 3.87 7.57 28.24
C VAL A 186 3.28 6.46 27.36
N LEU A 187 2.96 5.29 27.92
CA LEU A 187 2.22 4.23 27.22
C LEU A 187 0.84 4.74 26.76
N GLY A 188 0.10 5.43 27.63
CA GLY A 188 -1.17 6.05 27.27
C GLY A 188 -1.06 7.10 26.15
N LEU A 189 -0.03 7.95 26.21
CA LEU A 189 0.27 8.91 25.14
C LEU A 189 0.65 8.23 23.82
N SER A 190 1.41 7.13 23.88
CA SER A 190 1.88 6.42 22.68
C SER A 190 0.74 5.92 21.81
N VAL A 191 -0.42 5.60 22.41
CA VAL A 191 -1.63 5.21 21.66
C VAL A 191 -2.12 6.35 20.76
N GLY A 192 -1.91 7.61 21.17
CA GLY A 192 -2.15 8.81 20.36
C GLY A 192 -1.22 8.96 19.16
N VAL A 193 -0.24 8.08 18.99
CA VAL A 193 0.71 8.10 17.86
C VAL A 193 0.59 6.80 17.09
N HIS A 194 0.86 5.69 17.76
CA HIS A 194 0.79 4.34 17.21
C HIS A 194 0.80 3.31 18.36
N MET A 195 0.04 2.22 18.22
CA MET A 195 -0.03 1.15 19.23
C MET A 195 1.28 0.37 19.48
N MET A 196 2.36 0.66 18.75
CA MET A 196 3.63 -0.07 18.88
C MET A 196 4.32 0.18 20.22
N GLY A 197 4.12 1.35 20.85
CA GLY A 197 4.68 1.66 22.15
C GLY A 197 4.25 0.66 23.23
N MET A 198 3.04 0.11 23.13
CA MET A 198 2.55 -0.92 24.06
C MET A 198 3.34 -2.24 23.97
N LEU A 199 3.98 -2.53 22.84
CA LEU A 199 4.78 -3.75 22.66
C LEU A 199 6.08 -3.72 23.47
N THR A 200 6.45 -2.60 24.11
CA THR A 200 7.59 -2.53 25.03
C THR A 200 7.28 -3.02 26.45
N ILE A 201 5.99 -3.19 26.80
CA ILE A 201 5.55 -3.64 28.14
C ILE A 201 6.30 -4.89 28.61
N PRO A 202 6.52 -5.93 27.76
CA PRO A 202 7.24 -7.11 28.20
C PRO A 202 8.66 -6.82 28.68
N ALA A 203 9.42 -5.97 27.99
CA ALA A 203 10.75 -5.60 28.50
C ALA A 203 10.68 -4.79 29.79
N VAL A 204 9.71 -3.88 29.92
CA VAL A 204 9.51 -3.10 31.16
C VAL A 204 9.32 -4.05 32.35
N CYS A 205 8.41 -5.00 32.22
CA CYS A 205 8.14 -6.00 33.25
C CYS A 205 9.34 -6.91 33.52
N LEU A 206 10.05 -7.33 32.47
CA LEU A 206 11.17 -8.27 32.58
C LEU A 206 12.44 -7.61 33.12
N VAL A 207 12.70 -6.34 32.84
CA VAL A 207 13.77 -5.56 33.50
C VAL A 207 13.45 -5.34 34.98
N TYR A 208 12.20 -5.01 35.31
CA TYR A 208 11.73 -4.94 36.69
C TYR A 208 11.95 -6.26 37.43
N TYR A 209 11.60 -7.38 36.80
CA TYR A 209 11.84 -8.72 37.32
C TYR A 209 13.33 -9.00 37.53
N ALA A 210 14.15 -8.78 36.49
CA ALA A 210 15.58 -9.04 36.50
C ALA A 210 16.32 -8.19 37.54
N ARG A 211 15.76 -7.06 37.96
CA ARG A 211 16.32 -6.27 39.06
C ARG A 211 15.92 -6.76 40.44
N ASN A 212 14.65 -7.11 40.64
CA ASN A 212 14.11 -7.40 41.98
C ASN A 212 14.25 -8.87 42.41
N TYR A 213 14.39 -9.80 41.46
CA TYR A 213 14.35 -11.23 41.73
C TYR A 213 15.59 -11.94 41.21
N LYS A 214 16.05 -12.95 41.95
CA LYS A 214 17.06 -13.90 41.46
C LYS A 214 16.42 -14.87 40.48
N PHE A 215 17.14 -15.17 39.40
CA PHE A 215 16.66 -16.09 38.37
C PHE A 215 16.46 -17.50 38.94
N THR A 216 15.25 -18.02 38.77
CA THR A 216 14.89 -19.43 38.91
C THR A 216 13.82 -19.72 37.87
N TRP A 217 13.77 -20.94 37.32
CA TRP A 217 12.73 -21.32 36.34
C TRP A 217 11.31 -21.06 36.87
N LYS A 218 11.08 -21.31 38.16
CA LYS A 218 9.78 -21.02 38.81
C LYS A 218 9.45 -19.53 38.78
N ASN A 219 10.35 -18.67 39.24
CA ASN A 219 10.09 -17.21 39.28
C ASN A 219 10.01 -16.64 37.86
N PHE A 220 10.78 -17.20 36.92
CA PHE A 220 10.77 -16.79 35.52
C PHE A 220 9.46 -17.11 34.80
N ILE A 221 8.89 -18.29 35.04
CA ILE A 221 7.56 -18.66 34.53
C ILE A 221 6.50 -17.69 35.09
N TRP A 222 6.53 -17.41 36.39
CA TRP A 222 5.61 -16.44 36.99
C TRP A 222 5.80 -15.02 36.44
N ALA A 223 7.04 -14.59 36.20
CA ALA A 223 7.32 -13.29 35.61
C ALA A 223 6.72 -13.17 34.20
N ASN A 224 6.89 -14.20 33.36
CA ASN A 224 6.28 -14.24 32.02
C ASN A 224 4.76 -14.26 32.09
N PHE A 225 4.18 -15.07 32.98
CA PHE A 225 2.73 -15.14 33.16
C PHE A 225 2.14 -13.78 33.59
N ILE A 226 2.74 -13.12 34.57
CA ILE A 226 2.33 -11.78 35.01
C ILE A 226 2.50 -10.76 33.87
N THR A 227 3.60 -10.84 33.14
CA THR A 227 3.88 -9.97 31.99
C THR A 227 2.80 -10.12 30.91
N LEU A 228 2.41 -11.35 30.57
CA LEU A 228 1.32 -11.62 29.62
C LEU A 228 -0.03 -11.11 30.13
N ILE A 229 -0.30 -11.21 31.44
CA ILE A 229 -1.52 -10.63 32.04
C ILE A 229 -1.51 -9.11 31.90
N ILE A 230 -0.39 -8.44 32.21
CA ILE A 230 -0.30 -6.97 32.08
C ILE A 230 -0.46 -6.56 30.61
N LEU A 231 0.22 -7.26 29.69
CA LEU A 231 0.10 -7.01 28.27
C LEU A 231 -1.35 -7.17 27.79
N ALA A 232 -2.01 -8.28 28.13
CA ALA A 232 -3.40 -8.54 27.77
C ALA A 232 -4.36 -7.53 28.43
N MET A 233 -4.11 -7.14 29.67
CA MET A 233 -4.90 -6.12 30.38
C MET A 233 -4.80 -4.76 29.68
N VAL A 234 -3.62 -4.35 29.21
CA VAL A 234 -3.45 -3.07 28.50
C VAL A 234 -4.05 -3.15 27.09
N PHE A 235 -3.68 -4.16 26.30
CA PHE A 235 -4.11 -4.28 24.90
C PHE A 235 -5.58 -4.65 24.73
N LYS A 236 -6.08 -5.66 25.46
CA LYS A 236 -7.43 -6.22 25.31
C LYS A 236 -8.38 -5.82 26.44
N GLY A 237 -7.87 -5.35 27.56
CA GLY A 237 -8.66 -4.96 28.73
C GLY A 237 -9.04 -3.49 28.72
N ILE A 238 -8.12 -2.62 29.14
CA ILE A 238 -8.40 -1.24 29.55
C ILE A 238 -8.91 -0.39 28.38
N PHE A 239 -8.18 -0.29 27.26
CA PHE A 239 -8.60 0.58 26.16
C PHE A 239 -9.89 0.10 25.46
N PRO A 240 -10.04 -1.18 25.08
CA PRO A 240 -11.29 -1.66 24.48
C PRO A 240 -12.48 -1.57 25.45
N PHE A 241 -12.26 -1.81 26.75
CA PHE A 241 -13.31 -1.65 27.76
C PHE A 241 -13.78 -0.19 27.85
N ILE A 242 -12.84 0.77 27.90
CA ILE A 242 -13.18 2.20 27.92
C ILE A 242 -14.00 2.54 26.68
N MET A 243 -13.53 2.19 25.47
CA MET A 243 -14.26 2.50 24.23
C MET A 243 -15.63 1.84 24.17
N THR A 244 -15.73 0.56 24.56
CA THR A 244 -17.01 -0.17 24.60
C THR A 244 -17.98 0.42 25.63
N MET A 245 -17.47 0.81 26.80
CA MET A 245 -18.27 1.44 27.85
C MET A 245 -18.86 2.76 27.37
N PHE A 246 -18.05 3.60 26.71
CA PHE A 246 -18.51 4.86 26.14
C PHE A 246 -19.61 4.62 25.08
N GLY A 247 -19.39 3.73 24.11
CA GLY A 247 -20.38 3.41 23.08
C GLY A 247 -21.69 2.84 23.64
N LYS A 248 -21.62 1.91 24.60
CA LYS A 248 -22.82 1.30 25.20
C LYS A 248 -23.62 2.26 26.07
N LEU A 249 -22.94 3.09 26.87
CA LEU A 249 -23.62 4.10 27.67
C LEU A 249 -24.23 5.18 26.79
N GLU A 250 -23.57 5.57 25.70
CA GLU A 250 -24.14 6.47 24.70
C GLU A 250 -25.49 5.96 24.17
N ILE A 251 -25.56 4.71 23.71
CA ILE A 251 -26.80 4.10 23.25
C ILE A 251 -27.85 4.03 24.38
N PHE A 252 -27.45 3.61 25.59
CA PHE A 252 -28.39 3.47 26.71
C PHE A 252 -29.04 4.80 27.11
N PHE A 253 -28.26 5.87 27.25
CA PHE A 253 -28.80 7.17 27.66
C PHE A 253 -29.61 7.83 26.55
N VAL A 254 -29.19 7.71 25.30
CA VAL A 254 -29.90 8.33 24.17
C VAL A 254 -31.14 7.51 23.78
N ASN A 255 -30.97 6.25 23.39
CA ASN A 255 -32.09 5.42 22.93
C ASN A 255 -32.96 4.89 24.08
N GLY A 256 -32.36 4.63 25.24
CA GLY A 256 -33.07 4.04 26.38
C GLY A 256 -33.76 5.07 27.27
N LEU A 257 -33.11 6.21 27.55
CA LEU A 257 -33.65 7.26 28.42
C LEU A 257 -34.17 8.49 27.66
N GLY A 258 -33.99 8.57 26.34
CA GLY A 258 -34.47 9.68 25.51
C GLY A 258 -33.70 10.98 25.72
N LEU A 259 -32.44 10.93 26.17
CA LEU A 259 -31.61 12.12 26.34
C LEU A 259 -30.93 12.56 25.02
N PRO A 260 -30.50 13.83 24.90
CA PRO A 260 -29.77 14.30 23.73
C PRO A 260 -28.47 13.53 23.46
N PHE A 261 -28.00 13.57 22.21
CA PHE A 261 -26.71 13.01 21.82
C PHE A 261 -25.57 13.47 22.75
N HIS A 262 -24.60 12.60 22.94
CA HIS A 262 -23.44 12.73 23.83
C HIS A 262 -23.75 12.70 25.34
N SER A 263 -25.00 12.57 25.75
CA SER A 263 -25.35 12.45 27.18
C SER A 263 -24.74 11.22 27.84
N GLY A 264 -24.73 10.07 27.15
CA GLY A 264 -24.12 8.84 27.67
C GLY A 264 -22.59 8.92 27.67
N THR A 265 -21.99 9.62 26.72
CA THR A 265 -20.57 9.97 26.69
C THR A 265 -20.16 10.79 27.92
N ILE A 266 -20.93 11.82 28.28
CA ILE A 266 -20.71 12.62 29.50
C ILE A 266 -20.86 11.76 30.75
N ALA A 267 -21.91 10.93 30.82
CA ALA A 267 -22.14 10.01 31.93
C ALA A 267 -20.98 8.99 32.08
N ALA A 268 -20.49 8.45 30.96
CA ALA A 268 -19.34 7.56 30.92
C ALA A 268 -18.07 8.23 31.45
N PHE A 269 -17.82 9.49 31.07
CA PHE A 269 -16.71 10.28 31.58
C PHE A 269 -16.81 10.52 33.10
N ILE A 270 -17.99 10.91 33.61
CA ILE A 270 -18.21 11.10 35.05
C ILE A 270 -18.00 9.78 35.81
N LEU A 271 -18.56 8.68 35.30
CA LEU A 271 -18.39 7.34 35.87
C LEU A 271 -16.90 6.96 35.93
N MET A 272 -16.16 7.25 34.86
CA MET A 272 -14.72 7.01 34.78
C MET A 272 -13.95 7.81 35.84
N VAL A 273 -14.27 9.09 36.04
CA VAL A 273 -13.69 9.94 37.10
C VAL A 273 -14.00 9.37 38.50
N ILE A 274 -15.24 8.93 38.73
CA ILE A 274 -15.64 8.29 39.99
C ILE A 274 -14.86 7.00 40.22
N ILE A 275 -14.73 6.14 39.21
CA ILE A 275 -13.95 4.89 39.29
C ILE A 275 -12.49 5.20 39.64
N CYS A 276 -11.87 6.17 38.95
CA CYS A 276 -10.50 6.60 39.24
C CYS A 276 -10.36 7.09 40.70
N TYR A 277 -11.28 7.94 41.16
CA TYR A 277 -11.30 8.43 42.53
C TYR A 277 -11.45 7.28 43.55
N LEU A 278 -12.34 6.32 43.30
CA LEU A 278 -12.55 5.17 44.17
C LEU A 278 -11.33 4.25 44.22
N ILE A 279 -10.68 3.98 43.08
CA ILE A 279 -9.45 3.18 43.01
C ILE A 279 -8.33 3.86 43.80
N ILE A 280 -8.11 5.16 43.60
CA ILE A 280 -7.09 5.93 44.35
C ILE A 280 -7.42 5.92 45.85
N LYS A 281 -8.67 6.16 46.22
CA LYS A 281 -9.12 6.17 47.62
C LYS A 281 -8.91 4.82 48.29
N TYR A 282 -9.25 3.72 47.61
CA TYR A 282 -9.03 2.36 48.09
C TYR A 282 -7.54 2.06 48.24
N ALA A 283 -6.73 2.37 47.23
CA ALA A 283 -5.29 2.17 47.25
C ALA A 283 -4.63 2.93 48.40
N ARG A 284 -5.03 4.19 48.65
CA ARG A 284 -4.56 5.00 49.77
C ARG A 284 -4.96 4.40 51.13
N ARG A 285 -6.20 3.92 51.27
CA ARG A 285 -6.70 3.27 52.50
C ARG A 285 -5.97 1.98 52.83
N SER A 286 -5.53 1.23 51.81
CA SER A 286 -4.84 -0.05 51.99
C SER A 286 -3.45 0.07 52.64
N LYS A 287 -2.83 1.27 52.57
CA LYS A 287 -1.43 1.54 52.98
C LYS A 287 -0.37 0.64 52.32
N LYS A 288 -0.71 -0.08 51.24
CA LYS A 288 0.22 -0.90 50.45
C LYS A 288 0.73 -0.12 49.24
N ASN A 289 2.05 0.11 49.16
CA ASN A 289 2.69 0.87 48.08
C ASN A 289 2.39 0.30 46.68
N ILE A 290 2.31 -1.03 46.56
CA ILE A 290 2.00 -1.69 45.29
C ILE A 290 0.61 -1.32 44.76
N TYR A 291 -0.41 -1.23 45.63
CA TYR A 291 -1.76 -0.86 45.19
C TYR A 291 -1.84 0.59 44.77
N GLN A 292 -1.09 1.48 45.43
CA GLN A 292 -0.98 2.89 45.03
C GLN A 292 -0.29 3.03 43.68
N THR A 293 0.79 2.28 43.46
CA THR A 293 1.51 2.29 42.19
C THR A 293 0.65 1.78 41.04
N ILE A 294 -0.08 0.66 41.23
CA ILE A 294 -1.02 0.12 40.24
C ILE A 294 -2.13 1.15 39.94
N ALA A 295 -2.77 1.68 40.99
CA ALA A 295 -3.84 2.67 40.84
C ALA A 295 -3.38 3.90 40.05
N LEU A 296 -2.23 4.48 40.42
CA LEU A 296 -1.69 5.66 39.74
C LEU A 296 -1.24 5.34 38.33
N SER A 297 -0.65 4.17 38.07
CA SER A 297 -0.26 3.75 36.73
C SER A 297 -1.47 3.66 35.80
N VAL A 298 -2.57 3.04 36.24
CA VAL A 298 -3.82 2.97 35.46
C VAL A 298 -4.38 4.37 35.20
N VAL A 299 -4.48 5.21 36.22
CA VAL A 299 -5.04 6.56 36.10
C VAL A 299 -4.19 7.43 35.17
N TYR A 300 -2.86 7.44 35.32
CA TYR A 300 -1.98 8.21 34.46
C TYR A 300 -1.95 7.68 33.02
N MET A 301 -2.06 6.37 32.82
CA MET A 301 -2.24 5.82 31.47
C MET A 301 -3.52 6.33 30.80
N MET A 302 -4.62 6.41 31.55
CA MET A 302 -5.87 6.97 31.03
C MET A 302 -5.76 8.48 30.75
N ILE A 303 -5.03 9.22 31.59
CA ILE A 303 -4.73 10.64 31.34
C ILE A 303 -3.92 10.79 30.04
N GLY A 304 -2.88 9.95 29.83
CA GLY A 304 -2.13 9.95 28.57
C GLY A 304 -3.02 9.64 27.36
N PHE A 305 -3.89 8.65 27.49
CA PHE A 305 -4.83 8.25 26.45
C PHE A 305 -5.87 9.33 26.11
N SER A 306 -6.15 10.27 27.02
CA SER A 306 -7.14 11.33 26.80
C SER A 306 -6.82 12.25 25.61
N CYS A 307 -5.59 12.27 25.09
CA CYS A 307 -5.27 12.99 23.86
C CYS A 307 -6.14 12.55 22.67
N TRP A 308 -6.62 11.31 22.64
CA TRP A 308 -7.54 10.79 21.63
C TRP A 308 -8.89 11.51 21.56
N MET A 309 -9.28 12.25 22.61
CA MET A 309 -10.51 13.04 22.58
C MET A 309 -10.48 14.12 21.49
N VAL A 310 -9.31 14.49 20.97
CA VAL A 310 -9.21 15.43 19.84
C VAL A 310 -9.92 14.90 18.59
N ILE A 311 -9.88 13.59 18.34
CA ILE A 311 -10.45 12.97 17.13
C ILE A 311 -11.96 13.20 17.05
N PRO A 312 -12.80 12.79 18.03
CA PRO A 312 -14.25 13.03 17.94
C PRO A 312 -14.60 14.50 18.03
N ILE A 313 -13.82 15.31 18.78
CA ILE A 313 -14.03 16.77 18.84
C ILE A 313 -13.87 17.39 17.46
N ARG A 314 -12.82 16.99 16.72
CA ARG A 314 -12.55 17.49 15.37
C ARG A 314 -13.52 16.92 14.36
N ALA A 315 -13.88 15.64 14.42
CA ALA A 315 -14.90 15.04 13.56
C ALA A 315 -16.24 15.81 13.66
N ASN A 316 -16.71 16.15 14.87
CA ASN A 316 -17.92 16.97 15.06
C ASN A 316 -17.80 18.39 14.44
N ALA A 317 -16.59 18.94 14.32
CA ALA A 317 -16.36 20.22 13.65
C ALA A 317 -16.39 20.10 12.11
N ASN A 318 -16.51 18.89 11.56
CA ASN A 318 -16.64 18.59 10.14
C ASN A 318 -15.51 19.17 9.26
N PRO A 319 -14.22 18.89 9.56
CA PRO A 319 -13.10 19.36 8.76
C PRO A 319 -13.21 18.88 7.29
N PRO A 320 -12.48 19.54 6.38
CA PRO A 320 -12.35 19.10 4.98
C PRO A 320 -11.97 17.64 4.84
N MET A 321 -10.96 17.20 5.58
CA MET A 321 -10.55 15.80 5.69
C MET A 321 -11.09 15.20 7.00
N ASN A 322 -12.11 14.36 6.90
CA ASN A 322 -12.76 13.73 8.04
C ASN A 322 -12.91 12.22 7.82
N LEU A 323 -11.79 11.48 7.70
CA LEU A 323 -11.84 10.06 7.37
C LEU A 323 -12.63 9.28 8.43
N ASN A 324 -13.55 8.43 7.96
CA ASN A 324 -14.47 7.62 8.76
C ASN A 324 -15.50 8.38 9.62
N ASP A 325 -15.40 9.71 9.71
CA ASP A 325 -16.26 10.57 10.54
C ASP A 325 -16.59 10.02 11.95
N PRO A 326 -15.58 9.83 12.82
CA PRO A 326 -15.79 9.24 14.14
C PRO A 326 -16.32 10.28 15.16
N ASP A 327 -17.43 10.92 14.84
CA ASP A 327 -18.02 12.03 15.61
C ASP A 327 -18.85 11.58 16.84
N THR A 328 -18.96 10.27 17.07
CA THR A 328 -19.72 9.67 18.20
C THR A 328 -18.87 8.70 19.00
N ALA A 329 -19.33 8.35 20.20
CA ALA A 329 -18.70 7.29 20.99
C ALA A 329 -18.71 5.92 20.26
N ILE A 330 -19.73 5.65 19.44
CA ILE A 330 -19.83 4.41 18.66
C ILE A 330 -18.89 4.46 17.47
N GLY A 331 -18.90 5.54 16.70
CA GLY A 331 -17.96 5.77 15.59
C GLY A 331 -16.50 5.75 16.07
N MET A 332 -16.21 6.31 17.25
CA MET A 332 -14.88 6.25 17.87
C MET A 332 -14.46 4.84 18.26
N LEU A 333 -15.39 4.00 18.73
CA LEU A 333 -15.11 2.59 19.01
C LEU A 333 -14.75 1.86 17.70
N ASP A 334 -15.52 2.10 16.64
CA ASP A 334 -15.30 1.48 15.33
C ASP A 334 -13.98 1.93 14.70
N TYR A 335 -13.67 3.21 14.84
CA TYR A 335 -12.42 3.83 14.41
C TYR A 335 -11.22 3.26 15.19
N TYR A 336 -11.32 3.12 16.51
CA TYR A 336 -10.29 2.47 17.34
C TYR A 336 -10.07 1.00 16.95
N ASN A 337 -11.17 0.26 16.73
CA ASN A 337 -11.14 -1.16 16.38
C ASN A 337 -10.77 -1.41 14.92
N ARG A 338 -10.69 -0.37 14.08
CA ARG A 338 -10.35 -0.50 12.67
C ARG A 338 -11.36 -1.35 11.89
N GLU A 339 -12.64 -1.29 12.26
CA GLU A 339 -13.73 -2.15 11.74
C GLU A 339 -13.85 -2.12 10.21
N GLN A 340 -13.47 -1.00 9.58
CA GLN A 340 -13.51 -0.84 8.12
C GLN A 340 -12.58 -1.80 7.35
N TYR A 341 -11.51 -2.30 7.98
CA TYR A 341 -10.54 -3.17 7.32
C TYR A 341 -10.90 -4.66 7.46
N GLY A 342 -11.95 -5.00 8.20
CA GLY A 342 -12.34 -6.36 8.51
C GLY A 342 -11.39 -7.08 9.49
N ASP A 343 -11.60 -8.39 9.65
CA ASP A 343 -10.81 -9.26 10.51
C ASP A 343 -10.18 -10.39 9.70
N TRP A 344 -9.10 -10.98 10.21
CA TRP A 344 -8.41 -12.11 9.58
C TRP A 344 -8.04 -13.19 10.60
N PRO A 345 -8.06 -14.46 10.20
CA PRO A 345 -7.85 -15.56 11.14
C PRO A 345 -6.39 -15.65 11.57
N THR A 346 -6.12 -15.36 12.85
CA THR A 346 -4.76 -15.42 13.40
C THR A 346 -4.39 -16.80 13.94
N ILE A 347 -5.24 -17.41 14.77
CA ILE A 347 -4.99 -18.71 15.42
C ILE A 347 -5.83 -19.83 14.80
N TYR A 348 -7.10 -19.57 14.47
CA TYR A 348 -8.01 -20.59 13.96
C TYR A 348 -9.02 -19.93 13.01
N GLY A 349 -9.19 -20.50 11.82
CA GLY A 349 -10.09 -19.94 10.80
C GLY A 349 -9.88 -20.53 9.43
N GLN A 350 -10.43 -19.88 8.41
CA GLN A 350 -10.48 -20.34 7.04
C GLN A 350 -9.12 -20.29 6.34
N ASN A 351 -8.93 -21.20 5.37
CA ASN A 351 -7.87 -21.10 4.37
C ASN A 351 -8.45 -20.51 3.08
N TYR A 352 -7.59 -19.99 2.20
CA TYR A 352 -7.99 -19.39 0.92
C TYR A 352 -8.77 -20.36 0.01
N THR A 353 -8.54 -21.66 0.16
CA THR A 353 -9.27 -22.72 -0.57
C THR A 353 -10.77 -22.73 -0.30
N ALA A 354 -11.21 -22.14 0.82
CA ALA A 354 -12.63 -21.93 1.08
C ALA A 354 -13.33 -21.09 0.00
N PHE A 355 -12.57 -20.22 -0.68
CA PHE A 355 -13.08 -19.37 -1.75
C PHE A 355 -12.95 -20.00 -3.14
N LEU A 356 -12.21 -21.10 -3.26
CA LEU A 356 -12.11 -21.93 -4.47
C LEU A 356 -13.14 -23.06 -4.49
N ASP A 357 -13.49 -23.59 -3.32
CA ASP A 357 -14.48 -24.64 -3.12
C ASP A 357 -15.91 -24.07 -3.15
N ALA A 358 -16.82 -24.71 -3.90
CA ALA A 358 -18.21 -24.28 -4.02
C ALA A 358 -18.97 -24.36 -2.69
N LYS A 359 -18.63 -25.35 -1.85
CA LYS A 359 -19.17 -25.59 -0.51
C LYS A 359 -18.22 -25.11 0.59
N GLY A 360 -17.22 -24.29 0.27
CA GLY A 360 -16.25 -23.79 1.24
C GLY A 360 -16.85 -22.85 2.29
N ILE A 361 -17.91 -22.12 1.92
CA ILE A 361 -18.73 -21.31 2.81
C ILE A 361 -20.07 -22.02 3.02
N GLU A 362 -20.50 -22.17 4.27
CA GLU A 362 -21.79 -22.80 4.59
C GLU A 362 -22.94 -21.92 4.08
N LYS A 363 -24.02 -22.57 3.63
CA LYS A 363 -25.26 -21.92 3.21
C LYS A 363 -26.41 -22.30 4.14
N ASN A 364 -27.38 -21.42 4.27
CA ASN A 364 -28.66 -21.68 4.93
C ASN A 364 -29.58 -22.49 3.99
N GLU A 365 -30.73 -22.93 4.50
CA GLU A 365 -31.72 -23.71 3.72
C GLU A 365 -32.28 -22.94 2.51
N ASP A 366 -32.31 -21.61 2.59
CA ASP A 366 -32.72 -20.69 1.51
C ASP A 366 -31.62 -20.47 0.44
N GLY A 367 -30.45 -21.11 0.59
CA GLY A 367 -29.31 -20.97 -0.32
C GLY A 367 -28.41 -19.75 -0.07
N SER A 368 -28.77 -18.85 0.87
CA SER A 368 -27.93 -17.72 1.27
C SER A 368 -26.71 -18.15 2.09
N TYR A 369 -25.62 -17.39 2.07
CA TYR A 369 -24.46 -17.72 2.90
C TYR A 369 -24.78 -17.58 4.39
N LYS A 370 -24.34 -18.56 5.17
CA LYS A 370 -24.48 -18.56 6.62
C LYS A 370 -23.46 -17.61 7.25
N THR A 371 -23.94 -16.79 8.18
CA THR A 371 -23.16 -15.71 8.77
C THR A 371 -23.26 -15.73 10.29
N LEU A 372 -22.17 -15.43 10.98
CA LEU A 372 -22.11 -15.23 12.42
C LEU A 372 -22.06 -13.72 12.71
N LYS A 373 -23.08 -13.20 13.38
CA LYS A 373 -23.11 -11.78 13.80
C LYS A 373 -21.96 -11.48 14.77
N THR A 374 -21.16 -10.47 14.44
CA THR A 374 -19.99 -10.02 15.22
C THR A 374 -20.20 -8.67 15.90
N GLY A 375 -21.14 -7.85 15.40
CA GLY A 375 -21.42 -6.52 15.94
C GLY A 375 -22.68 -5.90 15.34
N GLU A 376 -23.03 -4.72 15.82
CA GLU A 376 -24.14 -3.91 15.30
C GLU A 376 -23.60 -2.60 14.75
N ILE A 377 -24.19 -2.10 13.67
CA ILE A 377 -23.84 -0.82 13.07
C ILE A 377 -24.92 0.18 13.43
N TYR A 378 -24.50 1.33 13.96
CA TYR A 378 -25.37 2.43 14.35
C TYR A 378 -24.96 3.72 13.64
N GLU A 379 -25.95 4.53 13.30
CA GLU A 379 -25.77 5.90 12.82
C GLU A 379 -26.60 6.87 13.65
N LYS A 380 -26.24 8.16 13.64
CA LYS A 380 -27.08 9.21 14.23
C LYS A 380 -28.33 9.41 13.37
N ASP A 381 -29.51 9.31 13.98
CA ASP A 381 -30.77 9.78 13.39
C ASP A 381 -31.13 11.13 14.00
N GLU A 382 -30.67 12.20 13.36
CA GLU A 382 -30.93 13.57 13.81
C GLU A 382 -32.41 13.93 13.83
N LYS A 383 -33.25 13.29 13.01
CA LYS A 383 -34.70 13.57 12.95
C LYS A 383 -35.40 13.06 14.21
N ASN A 384 -35.03 11.87 14.66
CA ASN A 384 -35.62 11.24 15.85
C ASN A 384 -34.81 11.50 17.13
N GLY A 385 -33.62 12.11 17.03
CA GLY A 385 -32.74 12.33 18.18
C GLY A 385 -32.22 11.04 18.82
N THR A 386 -32.10 9.96 18.04
CA THR A 386 -31.69 8.62 18.51
C THR A 386 -30.60 8.03 17.62
N TYR A 387 -29.93 6.97 18.09
CA TYR A 387 -29.05 6.16 17.26
C TYR A 387 -29.85 5.06 16.57
N ARG A 388 -29.94 5.12 15.24
CA ARG A 388 -30.63 4.09 14.47
C ARG A 388 -29.68 2.95 14.15
N LYS A 389 -30.14 1.72 14.34
CA LYS A 389 -29.42 0.53 13.87
C LYS A 389 -29.59 0.40 12.35
N THR A 390 -28.49 0.38 11.62
CA THR A 390 -28.47 0.29 10.14
C THR A 390 -28.12 -1.10 9.64
N GLY A 391 -27.40 -1.88 10.44
CA GLY A 391 -26.98 -3.21 10.04
C GLY A 391 -26.36 -4.02 11.17
N ASP A 392 -25.94 -5.23 10.80
CA ASP A 392 -25.18 -6.13 11.65
C ASP A 392 -23.86 -6.42 10.94
N ARG A 393 -22.76 -6.37 11.69
CA ARG A 393 -21.47 -6.91 11.24
C ARG A 393 -21.52 -8.41 11.36
N PHE A 394 -20.90 -9.10 10.41
CA PHE A 394 -20.86 -10.56 10.43
C PHE A 394 -19.59 -11.10 9.80
N ASN A 395 -19.25 -12.33 10.21
CA ASN A 395 -18.26 -13.16 9.56
C ASN A 395 -18.96 -14.34 8.87
N TYR A 396 -18.46 -14.77 7.72
CA TYR A 396 -18.96 -15.98 7.07
C TYR A 396 -18.67 -17.23 7.92
N VAL A 397 -19.61 -18.17 7.92
CA VAL A 397 -19.40 -19.50 8.52
C VAL A 397 -18.80 -20.41 7.45
N PHE A 398 -17.55 -20.81 7.66
CA PHE A 398 -16.83 -21.67 6.73
C PHE A 398 -17.00 -23.15 7.09
N LYS A 399 -17.03 -24.02 6.07
CA LYS A 399 -17.11 -25.47 6.25
C LYS A 399 -15.93 -25.96 7.07
N LYS A 400 -16.17 -26.87 8.03
CA LYS A 400 -15.12 -27.42 8.92
C LYS A 400 -13.91 -28.00 8.18
N SER A 401 -14.10 -28.54 6.97
CA SER A 401 -13.00 -29.04 6.14
C SER A 401 -12.06 -27.94 5.64
N GLN A 402 -12.52 -26.68 5.54
CA GLN A 402 -11.73 -25.53 5.08
C GLN A 402 -11.12 -24.70 6.23
N VAL A 403 -11.45 -25.01 7.47
CA VAL A 403 -10.98 -24.29 8.67
C VAL A 403 -9.89 -25.06 9.40
N SER A 404 -8.75 -24.43 9.71
CA SER A 404 -7.62 -25.07 10.37
C SER A 404 -6.99 -24.23 11.48
N LEU A 405 -6.13 -24.86 12.28
CA LEU A 405 -5.22 -24.18 13.21
C LEU A 405 -4.12 -23.48 12.40
N MET A 406 -3.79 -22.24 12.79
CA MET A 406 -2.78 -21.38 12.17
C MET A 406 -2.92 -21.25 10.65
N PRO A 407 -4.08 -20.84 10.12
CA PRO A 407 -4.24 -20.60 8.69
C PRO A 407 -3.46 -19.33 8.31
N ARG A 408 -2.36 -19.49 7.59
CA ARG A 408 -1.50 -18.38 7.12
C ARG A 408 -1.79 -17.98 5.69
N MET A 409 -2.34 -18.90 4.89
CA MET A 409 -2.87 -18.64 3.55
C MET A 409 -4.40 -18.61 3.61
N PHE A 410 -4.98 -17.42 3.87
CA PHE A 410 -6.41 -17.28 4.20
C PHE A 410 -7.18 -16.29 3.31
N ASN A 411 -6.48 -15.48 2.51
CA ASN A 411 -7.09 -14.32 1.86
C ASN A 411 -7.93 -14.71 0.63
N GLU A 412 -9.05 -14.00 0.42
CA GLU A 412 -10.03 -14.27 -0.64
C GLU A 412 -9.75 -13.54 -1.97
N ASP A 413 -8.80 -12.61 -1.98
CA ASP A 413 -8.44 -11.85 -3.17
C ASP A 413 -7.88 -12.77 -4.26
N LYS A 414 -8.32 -12.58 -5.50
CA LYS A 414 -7.99 -13.47 -6.62
C LYS A 414 -6.50 -13.47 -6.94
N ASP A 415 -5.86 -12.31 -6.86
CA ASP A 415 -4.44 -12.16 -7.14
C ASP A 415 -3.61 -12.75 -6.00
N VAL A 416 -4.03 -12.53 -4.74
CA VAL A 416 -3.38 -13.16 -3.58
C VAL A 416 -3.52 -14.69 -3.61
N MET A 417 -4.68 -15.23 -3.98
CA MET A 417 -4.86 -16.68 -4.17
C MET A 417 -3.97 -17.22 -5.28
N ALA A 418 -3.84 -16.51 -6.40
CA ALA A 418 -2.95 -16.87 -7.48
C ALA A 418 -1.47 -16.87 -7.02
N ASN A 419 -1.08 -15.91 -6.18
CA ASN A 419 0.26 -15.85 -5.60
C ASN A 419 0.54 -17.06 -4.69
N TYR A 420 -0.40 -17.45 -3.82
CA TYR A 420 -0.24 -18.66 -3.00
C TYR A 420 -0.01 -19.91 -3.85
N ILE A 421 -0.82 -20.10 -4.90
CA ILE A 421 -0.71 -21.23 -5.83
C ILE A 421 0.64 -21.19 -6.58
N SER A 422 1.06 -20.00 -7.02
CA SER A 422 2.33 -19.84 -7.73
C SER A 422 3.56 -20.15 -6.85
N MET A 423 3.48 -19.84 -5.56
CA MET A 423 4.61 -19.99 -4.63
C MET A 423 4.70 -21.39 -4.02
N TYR A 424 3.56 -21.96 -3.61
CA TYR A 424 3.50 -23.20 -2.81
C TYR A 424 2.78 -24.36 -3.52
N GLY A 425 2.35 -24.15 -4.76
CA GLY A 425 1.63 -25.13 -5.57
C GLY A 425 0.12 -25.07 -5.38
N ALA A 426 -0.59 -25.57 -6.38
CA ALA A 426 -2.04 -25.62 -6.39
C ALA A 426 -2.58 -26.63 -5.35
N PRO A 427 -3.74 -26.35 -4.72
CA PRO A 427 -4.37 -27.28 -3.79
C PRO A 427 -4.90 -28.51 -4.54
N ASP A 428 -4.73 -29.70 -3.97
CA ASP A 428 -5.32 -30.91 -4.53
C ASP A 428 -6.86 -30.84 -4.50
N PHE A 429 -7.53 -31.59 -5.36
CA PHE A 429 -8.99 -31.59 -5.47
C PHE A 429 -9.51 -32.94 -5.99
N THR A 430 -10.72 -33.28 -5.60
CA THR A 430 -11.40 -34.50 -6.04
C THR A 430 -12.68 -34.17 -6.77
N PHE A 431 -13.12 -35.08 -7.67
CA PHE A 431 -14.42 -34.97 -8.30
C PHE A 431 -15.54 -35.03 -7.25
N ASN A 432 -16.60 -34.25 -7.45
CA ASN A 432 -17.73 -34.20 -6.53
C ASN A 432 -18.82 -35.18 -6.96
N TYR A 433 -18.73 -36.42 -6.47
CA TYR A 433 -19.76 -37.44 -6.71
C TYR A 433 -21.06 -37.19 -5.93
N ASP A 434 -21.05 -36.27 -4.94
CA ASP A 434 -22.23 -35.96 -4.13
C ASP A 434 -23.19 -34.99 -4.84
N ASN A 435 -22.82 -34.46 -6.01
CA ASN A 435 -23.67 -33.59 -6.81
C ASN A 435 -24.26 -34.40 -7.99
N GLU A 436 -25.56 -34.68 -7.93
CA GLU A 436 -26.29 -35.48 -8.91
C GLU A 436 -26.21 -34.90 -10.34
N ASP A 437 -26.14 -33.57 -10.47
CA ASP A 437 -26.07 -32.87 -11.77
C ASP A 437 -24.73 -33.09 -12.50
N VAL A 438 -23.66 -33.42 -11.77
CA VAL A 438 -22.32 -33.65 -12.34
C VAL A 438 -21.89 -35.10 -12.27
N ALA A 439 -22.37 -35.89 -11.29
CA ALA A 439 -21.93 -37.25 -11.02
C ALA A 439 -21.94 -38.17 -12.25
N ASP A 440 -22.99 -38.03 -13.07
CA ASP A 440 -23.21 -38.84 -14.27
C ASP A 440 -22.97 -38.11 -15.59
N SER A 441 -22.60 -36.82 -15.58
CA SER A 441 -22.31 -36.07 -16.81
C SER A 441 -20.95 -36.45 -17.42
N PRO A 442 -20.91 -36.92 -18.68
CA PRO A 442 -19.65 -37.15 -19.40
C PRO A 442 -18.83 -35.88 -19.60
N GLU A 443 -19.49 -34.73 -19.81
CA GLU A 443 -18.86 -33.43 -19.99
C GLU A 443 -18.18 -32.96 -18.71
N ALA A 444 -18.84 -33.13 -17.55
CA ALA A 444 -18.29 -32.83 -16.24
C ALA A 444 -17.01 -33.64 -15.96
N LYS A 445 -17.03 -34.95 -16.28
CA LYS A 445 -15.85 -35.83 -16.16
C LYS A 445 -14.71 -35.38 -17.07
N LYS A 446 -15.01 -35.00 -18.32
CA LYS A 446 -14.00 -34.47 -19.24
C LYS A 446 -13.36 -33.18 -18.73
N ILE A 447 -14.14 -32.23 -18.22
CA ILE A 447 -13.64 -30.98 -17.64
C ILE A 447 -12.77 -31.28 -16.41
N PHE A 448 -13.18 -32.24 -15.57
CA PHE A 448 -12.37 -32.69 -14.44
C PHE A 448 -11.05 -33.30 -14.89
N ASP A 449 -11.04 -34.18 -15.89
CA ASP A 449 -9.82 -34.79 -16.42
C ASP A 449 -8.87 -33.75 -17.01
N GLU A 450 -9.40 -32.74 -17.72
CA GLU A 450 -8.63 -31.60 -18.22
C GLU A 450 -8.00 -30.79 -17.07
N LEU A 451 -8.76 -30.56 -15.99
CA LEU A 451 -8.23 -29.91 -14.78
C LEU A 451 -7.17 -30.77 -14.08
N ARG A 452 -7.37 -32.09 -13.95
CA ARG A 452 -6.38 -33.01 -13.37
C ARG A 452 -5.10 -33.03 -14.17
N LYS A 453 -5.20 -33.04 -15.51
CA LYS A 453 -4.04 -32.91 -16.39
C LYS A 453 -3.28 -31.61 -16.13
N LYS A 454 -3.98 -30.47 -16.05
CA LYS A 454 -3.33 -29.19 -15.71
C LYS A 454 -2.66 -29.21 -14.34
N TYR A 455 -3.26 -29.88 -13.36
CA TYR A 455 -2.68 -30.03 -12.01
C TYR A 455 -1.42 -30.89 -12.03
N GLU A 456 -1.45 -32.04 -12.69
CA GLU A 456 -0.29 -32.95 -12.88
C GLU A 456 0.86 -32.26 -13.63
N ASP A 457 0.53 -31.46 -14.66
CA ASP A 457 1.46 -30.67 -15.44
C ASP A 457 1.90 -29.35 -14.75
N LYS A 458 1.39 -29.06 -13.55
CA LYS A 458 1.68 -27.84 -12.76
C LYS A 458 1.37 -26.53 -13.50
N SER A 459 0.40 -26.56 -14.41
CA SER A 459 -0.05 -25.41 -15.20
C SER A 459 -1.39 -24.82 -14.74
N ILE A 460 -2.08 -25.50 -13.80
CA ILE A 460 -3.35 -25.05 -13.24
C ILE A 460 -3.21 -23.70 -12.50
N THR A 461 -4.23 -22.86 -12.63
CA THR A 461 -4.29 -21.51 -12.06
C THR A 461 -5.48 -21.34 -11.12
N ALA A 462 -5.47 -20.32 -10.26
CA ALA A 462 -6.63 -19.97 -9.43
C ALA A 462 -7.90 -19.73 -10.28
N ALA A 463 -7.75 -19.13 -11.47
CA ALA A 463 -8.85 -18.88 -12.40
C ALA A 463 -9.50 -20.18 -12.90
N ASP A 464 -8.74 -21.26 -13.07
CA ASP A 464 -9.28 -22.56 -13.47
C ASP A 464 -10.23 -23.13 -12.40
N TYR A 465 -9.88 -23.01 -11.11
CA TYR A 465 -10.76 -23.39 -9.99
C TYR A 465 -12.03 -22.53 -9.95
N LEU A 466 -11.87 -21.21 -10.04
CA LEU A 466 -12.99 -20.26 -9.99
C LEU A 466 -13.97 -20.45 -11.16
N LYS A 467 -13.49 -20.90 -12.32
CA LYS A 467 -14.32 -21.20 -13.48
C LYS A 467 -15.27 -22.38 -13.24
N VAL A 468 -14.83 -23.41 -12.51
CA VAL A 468 -15.64 -24.61 -12.24
C VAL A 468 -16.43 -24.55 -10.94
N LYS A 469 -16.06 -23.64 -10.02
CA LYS A 469 -16.75 -23.42 -8.73
C LYS A 469 -18.28 -23.28 -8.85
N PRO A 470 -18.86 -22.52 -9.80
CA PRO A 470 -20.32 -22.39 -9.89
C PRO A 470 -21.07 -23.70 -10.17
N TYR A 471 -20.40 -24.69 -10.75
CA TYR A 471 -20.99 -25.99 -11.10
C TYR A 471 -20.85 -27.03 -9.99
N ASP A 472 -20.25 -26.68 -8.84
CA ASP A 472 -19.97 -27.60 -7.74
C ASP A 472 -19.30 -28.91 -8.23
N LEU A 473 -18.37 -28.78 -9.18
CA LEU A 473 -17.75 -29.92 -9.89
C LEU A 473 -16.69 -30.64 -9.04
N ILE A 474 -15.99 -29.89 -8.18
CA ILE A 474 -14.81 -30.35 -7.44
C ILE A 474 -14.89 -30.00 -5.97
N ASN A 475 -14.34 -30.88 -5.13
CA ASN A 475 -14.06 -30.61 -3.72
C ASN A 475 -12.58 -30.25 -3.59
N VAL A 476 -12.26 -29.05 -3.09
CA VAL A 476 -10.88 -28.54 -3.02
C VAL A 476 -10.31 -28.84 -1.64
N GLN A 477 -9.15 -29.48 -1.58
CA GLN A 477 -8.48 -29.75 -0.31
C GLN A 477 -7.81 -28.49 0.23
N ARG A 478 -7.97 -28.25 1.53
CA ARG A 478 -7.27 -27.15 2.19
C ARG A 478 -5.76 -27.40 2.30
N PRO A 479 -4.95 -26.35 2.47
CA PRO A 479 -3.55 -26.51 2.85
C PRO A 479 -3.42 -27.19 4.21
N SER A 480 -2.41 -28.05 4.33
CA SER A 480 -2.02 -28.67 5.58
C SER A 480 -1.41 -27.65 6.57
N PHE A 481 -1.30 -28.04 7.84
CA PHE A 481 -0.55 -27.24 8.83
C PHE A 481 0.91 -27.04 8.40
N ALA A 482 1.53 -28.07 7.82
CA ALA A 482 2.91 -28.00 7.33
C ALA A 482 3.08 -26.96 6.21
N GLN A 483 2.15 -26.90 5.24
CA GLN A 483 2.18 -25.88 4.18
C GLN A 483 1.96 -24.46 4.73
N ASN A 484 1.06 -24.30 5.69
CA ASN A 484 0.86 -23.00 6.35
C ASN A 484 2.10 -22.55 7.13
N MET A 485 2.79 -23.48 7.80
CA MET A 485 4.04 -23.19 8.50
C MET A 485 5.21 -22.98 7.54
N ASP A 486 5.25 -23.66 6.41
CA ASP A 486 6.21 -23.40 5.35
C ASP A 486 6.04 -21.96 4.83
N TYR A 487 4.82 -21.51 4.53
CA TYR A 487 4.55 -20.11 4.17
C TYR A 487 4.94 -19.13 5.28
N PHE A 488 4.62 -19.43 6.54
CA PHE A 488 4.99 -18.60 7.67
C PHE A 488 6.51 -18.44 7.81
N LEU A 489 7.26 -19.53 7.69
CA LEU A 489 8.71 -19.53 7.92
C LEU A 489 9.47 -19.00 6.70
N THR A 490 9.14 -19.47 5.50
CA THR A 490 9.91 -19.15 4.28
C THR A 490 9.57 -17.78 3.72
N PHE A 491 8.28 -17.44 3.60
CA PHE A 491 7.87 -16.14 3.06
C PHE A 491 7.72 -15.10 4.17
N GLN A 492 6.79 -15.32 5.10
CA GLN A 492 6.42 -14.25 6.04
C GLN A 492 7.56 -13.89 7.00
N ASN A 493 8.36 -14.85 7.46
CA ASN A 493 9.53 -14.56 8.31
C ASN A 493 10.83 -14.50 7.51
N GLY A 494 11.06 -15.42 6.57
CA GLY A 494 12.30 -15.47 5.78
C GLY A 494 12.40 -14.35 4.75
N TYR A 495 11.55 -14.39 3.73
CA TYR A 495 11.54 -13.41 2.64
C TYR A 495 11.14 -12.02 3.11
N TYR A 496 10.20 -11.88 4.03
CA TYR A 496 9.75 -10.56 4.48
C TYR A 496 10.66 -10.06 5.61
N PHE A 497 10.54 -10.56 6.84
CA PHE A 497 11.31 -10.01 7.97
C PHE A 497 12.83 -10.15 7.85
N VAL A 498 13.34 -11.38 7.64
CA VAL A 498 14.78 -11.63 7.69
C VAL A 498 15.48 -10.88 6.55
N ARG A 499 14.87 -10.79 5.35
CA ARG A 499 15.41 -9.96 4.26
C ARG A 499 15.59 -8.50 4.68
N TYR A 500 14.59 -7.88 5.29
CA TYR A 500 14.69 -6.49 5.78
C TYR A 500 15.65 -6.34 6.96
N LEU A 501 15.79 -7.35 7.83
CA LEU A 501 16.85 -7.37 8.85
C LEU A 501 18.24 -7.36 8.18
N MET A 502 18.41 -8.15 7.11
CA MET A 502 19.67 -8.19 6.35
C MET A 502 19.91 -6.91 5.55
N TRP A 503 18.88 -6.26 5.00
CA TRP A 503 19.00 -4.93 4.38
C TRP A 503 19.66 -3.93 5.33
N ASN A 504 19.15 -3.88 6.56
CA ASN A 504 19.60 -2.92 7.56
C ASN A 504 21.03 -3.19 8.07
N PHE A 505 21.49 -4.46 8.09
CA PHE A 505 22.73 -4.84 8.80
C PHE A 505 23.75 -5.68 8.01
N VAL A 506 23.47 -6.01 6.74
CA VAL A 506 24.38 -6.74 5.84
C VAL A 506 24.56 -6.01 4.51
N GLY A 507 23.49 -5.48 3.94
CA GLY A 507 23.49 -4.72 2.69
C GLY A 507 22.26 -5.00 1.82
N ARG A 508 22.03 -4.16 0.81
CA ARG A 508 20.84 -4.18 -0.05
C ARG A 508 21.23 -4.20 -1.52
N GLN A 509 20.55 -5.04 -2.30
CA GLN A 509 20.72 -5.17 -3.75
C GLN A 509 20.18 -3.94 -4.46
N ASN A 510 18.92 -3.61 -4.20
CA ASN A 510 18.21 -2.41 -4.61
C ASN A 510 16.91 -2.31 -3.78
N ASP A 511 16.23 -1.17 -3.90
CA ASP A 511 14.99 -0.80 -3.21
C ASP A 511 13.73 -1.06 -4.05
N LEU A 512 13.88 -1.76 -5.19
CA LEU A 512 12.75 -2.12 -6.05
C LEU A 512 11.89 -3.19 -5.36
N GLU A 513 10.57 -3.06 -5.45
CA GLU A 513 9.66 -4.00 -4.83
C GLU A 513 9.75 -5.37 -5.51
N GLY A 514 10.05 -6.39 -4.71
CA GLY A 514 10.34 -7.74 -5.17
C GLY A 514 9.18 -8.71 -4.96
N ASN A 515 8.99 -9.61 -5.92
CA ASN A 515 8.13 -10.78 -5.84
C ASN A 515 8.92 -12.09 -5.79
N MET A 516 9.99 -12.11 -4.97
CA MET A 516 10.99 -13.20 -4.87
C MET A 516 11.90 -13.38 -6.09
N GLU A 517 11.95 -12.41 -7.00
CA GLU A 517 12.89 -12.48 -8.13
C GLU A 517 14.32 -12.14 -7.69
N SER A 518 15.32 -12.74 -8.34
CA SER A 518 16.75 -12.51 -8.00
C SER A 518 17.28 -11.12 -8.36
N THR A 519 16.47 -10.29 -9.02
CA THR A 519 16.84 -8.94 -9.50
C THR A 519 16.26 -7.79 -8.69
N LYS A 520 15.27 -8.05 -7.84
CA LYS A 520 14.53 -6.99 -7.13
C LYS A 520 14.48 -7.27 -5.64
N GLY A 521 14.78 -6.24 -4.86
CA GLY A 521 14.49 -6.21 -3.44
C GLY A 521 15.35 -7.13 -2.56
N ASN A 522 16.43 -7.75 -3.05
CA ASN A 522 17.21 -8.69 -2.24
C ASN A 522 18.23 -8.01 -1.32
N TRP A 523 18.75 -8.75 -0.35
CA TRP A 523 19.92 -8.33 0.43
C TRP A 523 21.21 -8.85 -0.22
N ILE A 524 22.31 -8.10 -0.11
CA ILE A 524 23.64 -8.54 -0.55
C ILE A 524 24.68 -8.27 0.53
N SER A 525 25.73 -9.09 0.56
CA SER A 525 26.83 -8.96 1.50
C SER A 525 27.94 -8.02 1.03
N GLY A 526 28.15 -7.94 -0.28
CA GLY A 526 29.33 -7.31 -0.88
C GLY A 526 30.47 -8.28 -1.22
N PHE A 527 30.35 -9.54 -0.81
CA PHE A 527 31.23 -10.62 -1.25
C PHE A 527 30.62 -11.32 -2.46
N SER A 528 31.24 -11.14 -3.64
CA SER A 528 30.71 -11.65 -4.91
C SER A 528 30.43 -13.16 -4.90
N PHE A 529 31.22 -13.97 -4.20
CA PHE A 529 30.99 -15.41 -4.13
C PHE A 529 29.74 -15.80 -3.32
N ILE A 530 29.35 -14.99 -2.33
CA ILE A 530 28.11 -15.18 -1.57
C ILE A 530 26.94 -14.65 -2.39
N ASP A 531 27.07 -13.42 -2.88
CA ASP A 531 25.99 -12.73 -3.57
C ASP A 531 25.63 -13.45 -4.89
N ASN A 532 26.63 -13.93 -5.63
CA ASN A 532 26.41 -14.69 -6.86
C ASN A 532 25.82 -16.09 -6.60
N ALA A 533 26.11 -16.70 -5.44
CA ALA A 533 25.54 -18.00 -5.08
C ALA A 533 24.06 -17.89 -4.68
N LEU A 534 23.65 -16.73 -4.15
CA LEU A 534 22.25 -16.47 -3.77
C LEU A 534 21.40 -16.03 -4.96
N TRP A 535 21.91 -15.10 -5.79
CA TRP A 535 21.07 -14.31 -6.71
C TRP A 535 21.56 -14.29 -8.17
N GLY A 536 22.56 -15.11 -8.51
CA GLY A 536 23.23 -15.05 -9.80
C GLY A 536 24.18 -13.85 -9.93
N SER A 537 24.80 -13.71 -11.10
CA SER A 537 25.92 -12.77 -11.30
C SER A 537 25.50 -11.30 -11.10
N GLN A 538 25.90 -10.72 -9.97
CA GLN A 538 25.62 -9.32 -9.66
C GLN A 538 26.37 -8.37 -10.60
N GLU A 539 27.53 -8.79 -11.13
CA GLU A 539 28.31 -8.00 -12.08
C GLU A 539 27.58 -7.85 -13.42
N LYS A 540 27.01 -8.94 -13.95
CA LYS A 540 26.30 -8.95 -15.24
C LYS A 540 24.86 -8.42 -15.17
N MET A 541 24.35 -8.15 -13.97
CA MET A 541 22.99 -7.64 -13.79
C MET A 541 22.80 -6.31 -14.54
N PRO A 542 21.68 -6.16 -15.29
CA PRO A 542 21.37 -4.95 -16.07
C PRO A 542 21.39 -3.68 -15.21
N ALA A 543 21.81 -2.57 -15.83
CA ALA A 543 22.03 -1.30 -15.13
C ALA A 543 20.79 -0.81 -14.35
N LYS A 544 19.58 -1.06 -14.83
CA LYS A 544 18.35 -0.61 -14.16
C LYS A 544 18.11 -1.21 -12.77
N PHE A 545 18.74 -2.34 -12.46
CA PHE A 545 18.62 -3.01 -11.17
C PHE A 545 19.74 -2.61 -10.20
N LYS A 546 20.68 -1.76 -10.65
CA LYS A 546 21.75 -1.17 -9.85
C LYS A 546 21.52 0.33 -9.76
N ASN A 547 21.14 0.81 -8.59
CA ASN A 547 20.87 2.22 -8.35
C ASN A 547 21.59 2.67 -7.07
N GLU A 548 21.32 3.90 -6.63
CA GLU A 548 21.97 4.50 -5.46
C GLU A 548 21.66 3.74 -4.15
N SER A 549 20.66 2.86 -4.14
CA SER A 549 20.27 2.08 -2.97
C SER A 549 21.05 0.76 -2.83
N THR A 550 21.89 0.41 -3.81
CA THR A 550 22.79 -0.75 -3.73
C THR A 550 23.92 -0.49 -2.72
N VAL A 551 23.87 -1.16 -1.56
CA VAL A 551 24.83 -0.98 -0.45
C VAL A 551 25.37 -2.30 0.10
N LYS A 552 26.60 -2.27 0.62
CA LYS A 552 27.37 -3.44 1.05
C LYS A 552 28.03 -3.20 2.40
N PHE A 553 27.56 -3.88 3.44
CA PHE A 553 28.08 -3.75 4.80
C PHE A 553 28.96 -4.93 5.25
N PHE A 554 29.20 -5.92 4.38
CA PHE A 554 30.15 -7.01 4.60
C PHE A 554 29.91 -7.79 5.89
N PHE A 555 28.64 -7.92 6.30
CA PHE A 555 28.20 -8.51 7.57
C PHE A 555 28.71 -7.82 8.85
N LEU A 556 29.44 -6.70 8.77
CA LEU A 556 30.08 -6.09 9.95
C LEU A 556 29.07 -5.68 11.03
N PRO A 557 27.96 -4.96 10.71
CA PRO A 557 26.94 -4.64 11.72
C PRO A 557 26.27 -5.91 12.27
N LEU A 558 25.92 -6.86 11.40
CA LEU A 558 25.31 -8.13 11.82
C LEU A 558 26.20 -8.89 12.80
N ILE A 559 27.49 -9.04 12.50
CA ILE A 559 28.46 -9.75 13.35
C ILE A 559 28.58 -9.05 14.71
N LEU A 560 28.66 -7.72 14.76
CA LEU A 560 28.64 -6.98 16.03
C LEU A 560 27.36 -7.25 16.82
N GLY A 561 26.21 -7.24 16.15
CA GLY A 561 24.92 -7.57 16.75
C GLY A 561 24.91 -8.98 17.35
N LEU A 562 25.39 -9.98 16.62
CA LEU A 562 25.47 -11.36 17.10
C LEU A 562 26.43 -11.50 18.29
N ILE A 563 27.60 -10.84 18.24
CA ILE A 563 28.55 -10.82 19.38
C ILE A 563 27.87 -10.24 20.61
N GLY A 564 27.16 -9.11 20.49
CA GLY A 564 26.46 -8.49 21.60
C GLY A 564 25.31 -9.33 22.13
N PHE A 565 24.54 -9.97 21.24
CA PHE A 565 23.48 -10.91 21.57
C PHE A 565 24.01 -12.03 22.48
N PHE A 566 25.05 -12.74 22.04
CA PHE A 566 25.64 -13.83 22.81
C PHE A 566 26.40 -13.34 24.05
N PHE A 567 27.04 -12.17 23.99
CA PHE A 567 27.72 -11.57 25.13
C PHE A 567 26.74 -11.25 26.27
N GLN A 568 25.58 -10.70 25.95
CA GLN A 568 24.53 -10.41 26.92
C GLN A 568 23.86 -11.69 27.42
N LEU A 569 23.48 -12.61 26.53
CA LEU A 569 22.86 -13.89 26.88
C LEU A 569 23.66 -14.65 27.96
N ASN A 570 24.99 -14.70 27.80
CA ASN A 570 25.87 -15.45 28.69
C ASN A 570 26.17 -14.74 30.03
N ARG A 571 25.90 -13.44 30.15
CA ARG A 571 26.24 -12.64 31.34
C ARG A 571 25.04 -12.15 32.14
N ASP A 572 23.94 -11.84 31.45
CA ASP A 572 22.74 -11.28 32.05
C ASP A 572 21.49 -11.78 31.31
N PHE A 573 21.13 -13.03 31.58
CA PHE A 573 19.97 -13.68 30.97
C PHE A 573 18.66 -12.90 31.18
N GLY A 574 18.47 -12.28 32.34
CA GLY A 574 17.23 -11.57 32.66
C GLY A 574 17.01 -10.35 31.77
N ARG A 575 18.01 -9.46 31.67
CA ARG A 575 17.92 -8.28 30.79
C ARG A 575 18.05 -8.65 29.31
N PHE A 576 18.80 -9.69 28.98
CA PHE A 576 18.81 -10.26 27.64
C PHE A 576 17.40 -10.69 27.21
N TYR A 577 16.70 -11.46 28.04
CA TYR A 577 15.36 -11.95 27.72
C TYR A 577 14.34 -10.80 27.62
N ALA A 578 14.51 -9.74 28.40
CA ALA A 578 13.72 -8.51 28.24
C ALA A 578 13.87 -7.90 26.84
N LEU A 579 15.11 -7.72 26.34
CA LEU A 579 15.34 -7.22 24.98
C LEU A 579 14.86 -8.20 23.91
N LEU A 580 15.12 -9.50 24.08
CA LEU A 580 14.64 -10.55 23.17
C LEU A 580 13.11 -10.53 23.04
N SER A 581 12.39 -10.28 24.14
CA SER A 581 10.93 -10.23 24.10
C SER A 581 10.40 -9.13 23.19
N ILE A 582 10.98 -7.92 23.23
CA ILE A 582 10.63 -6.84 22.30
C ILE A 582 11.04 -7.22 20.88
N PHE A 583 12.27 -7.73 20.69
CA PHE A 583 12.76 -8.12 19.37
C PHE A 583 11.81 -9.10 18.69
N VAL A 584 11.38 -10.16 19.39
CA VAL A 584 10.48 -11.19 18.85
C VAL A 584 9.07 -10.66 18.62
N ILE A 585 8.51 -9.90 19.55
CA ILE A 585 7.15 -9.37 19.42
C ILE A 585 7.06 -8.33 18.31
N MET A 586 8.03 -7.42 18.21
CA MET A 586 8.12 -6.41 17.15
C MET A 586 8.72 -6.95 15.85
N SER A 587 8.95 -8.27 15.76
CA SER A 587 9.27 -8.92 14.50
C SER A 587 8.24 -9.99 14.14
N ILE A 588 8.52 -11.23 14.52
CA ILE A 588 7.69 -12.42 14.28
C ILE A 588 6.26 -12.18 14.80
N GLY A 589 6.11 -11.49 15.94
CA GLY A 589 4.81 -11.20 16.54
C GLY A 589 3.93 -10.27 15.69
N ILE A 590 4.49 -9.21 15.11
CA ILE A 590 3.75 -8.30 14.21
C ILE A 590 3.34 -9.04 12.93
N ILE A 591 4.23 -9.83 12.33
CA ILE A 591 3.91 -10.64 11.15
C ILE A 591 2.83 -11.68 11.45
N PHE A 592 2.94 -12.33 12.61
CA PHE A 592 1.94 -13.27 13.07
C PHE A 592 0.58 -12.58 13.20
N TYR A 593 0.53 -11.42 13.86
CA TYR A 593 -0.69 -10.67 14.09
C TYR A 593 -1.30 -10.10 12.80
N THR A 594 -0.50 -9.54 11.89
CA THR A 594 -0.97 -8.85 10.68
C THR A 594 -1.29 -9.80 9.52
N GLY A 595 -0.78 -11.03 9.53
CA GLY A 595 -1.12 -11.99 8.48
C GLY A 595 -0.56 -11.62 7.10
N VAL A 596 0.64 -11.01 7.03
CA VAL A 596 1.26 -10.46 5.80
C VAL A 596 1.00 -11.33 4.56
N LYS A 597 0.45 -10.71 3.53
CA LYS A 597 0.05 -11.35 2.26
C LYS A 597 1.22 -11.29 1.26
N PRO A 598 1.27 -12.20 0.28
CA PRO A 598 2.30 -12.14 -0.76
C PRO A 598 2.04 -10.96 -1.70
N PHE A 599 3.09 -10.13 -1.88
CA PHE A 599 3.17 -9.08 -2.89
C PHE A 599 2.07 -8.01 -2.76
N GLU A 600 1.95 -7.44 -1.55
CA GLU A 600 1.13 -6.24 -1.34
C GLU A 600 1.67 -5.06 -2.18
N PRO A 601 0.85 -4.03 -2.51
CA PRO A 601 1.31 -2.87 -3.30
C PRO A 601 2.43 -2.01 -2.67
N ARG A 602 2.70 -2.23 -1.38
CA ARG A 602 3.83 -1.67 -0.64
C ARG A 602 4.13 -2.59 0.54
N GLU A 603 5.34 -3.12 0.58
CA GLU A 603 5.86 -3.77 1.77
C GLU A 603 6.10 -2.76 2.92
N ARG A 604 5.63 -3.11 4.12
CA ARG A 604 5.60 -2.26 5.34
C ARG A 604 6.71 -2.63 6.32
N ASP A 605 7.96 -2.53 5.90
CA ASP A 605 9.14 -2.83 6.72
C ASP A 605 9.28 -1.91 7.94
N TYR A 606 8.81 -0.66 7.84
CA TYR A 606 8.73 0.31 8.93
C TYR A 606 7.92 -0.18 10.15
N ALA A 607 6.97 -1.12 9.98
CA ALA A 607 6.27 -1.74 11.10
C ALA A 607 7.20 -2.57 12.00
N MET A 608 8.36 -2.96 11.48
CA MET A 608 9.36 -3.81 12.13
C MET A 608 10.54 -3.02 12.70
N VAL A 609 10.54 -1.69 12.55
CA VAL A 609 11.65 -0.80 12.94
C VAL A 609 12.04 -0.95 14.41
N GLY A 610 11.07 -1.27 15.28
CA GLY A 610 11.32 -1.55 16.70
C GLY A 610 12.21 -2.78 16.94
N SER A 611 12.17 -3.79 16.07
CA SER A 611 13.09 -4.93 16.13
C SER A 611 14.52 -4.53 15.71
N PHE A 612 14.65 -3.64 14.71
CA PHE A 612 15.95 -3.12 14.28
C PHE A 612 16.59 -2.21 15.34
N TYR A 613 15.77 -1.43 16.06
CA TYR A 613 16.18 -0.68 17.25
C TYR A 613 16.79 -1.61 18.30
N VAL A 614 16.13 -2.73 18.62
CA VAL A 614 16.67 -3.70 19.59
C VAL A 614 17.94 -4.37 19.08
N PHE A 615 18.01 -4.71 17.78
CA PHE A 615 19.22 -5.27 17.21
C PHE A 615 20.41 -4.31 17.31
N ALA A 616 20.19 -3.00 17.12
CA ALA A 616 21.20 -1.97 17.31
C ALA A 616 21.69 -1.85 18.76
N LEU A 617 20.85 -2.17 19.76
CA LEU A 617 21.33 -2.33 21.14
C LEU A 617 22.42 -3.40 21.21
N TRP A 618 22.18 -4.56 20.60
CA TRP A 618 23.16 -5.64 20.57
C TRP A 618 24.39 -5.27 19.75
N ILE A 619 24.29 -4.50 18.67
CA ILE A 619 25.46 -3.99 17.95
C ILE A 619 26.37 -3.18 18.90
N GLY A 620 25.78 -2.26 19.67
CA GLY A 620 26.50 -1.49 20.68
C GLY A 620 27.14 -2.37 21.75
N LEU A 621 26.39 -3.33 22.29
CA LEU A 621 26.91 -4.29 23.27
C LEU A 621 28.04 -5.16 22.71
N GLY A 622 27.99 -5.53 21.43
CA GLY A 622 29.02 -6.32 20.75
C GLY A 622 30.31 -5.54 20.54
N ALA A 623 30.22 -4.28 20.11
CA ALA A 623 31.36 -3.38 20.07
C ALA A 623 31.99 -3.22 21.47
N GLY A 624 31.15 -3.03 22.50
CA GLY A 624 31.58 -2.98 23.89
C GLY A 624 32.26 -4.26 24.36
N ALA A 625 31.77 -5.43 23.96
CA ALA A 625 32.35 -6.73 24.27
C ALA A 625 33.76 -6.90 23.68
N ILE A 626 33.96 -6.48 22.43
CA ILE A 626 35.27 -6.50 21.76
C ILE A 626 36.25 -5.58 22.49
N LEU A 627 35.86 -4.33 22.78
CA LEU A 627 36.71 -3.37 23.50
C LEU A 627 37.04 -3.85 24.91
N TRP A 628 36.05 -4.38 25.63
CA TRP A 628 36.26 -4.98 26.94
C TRP A 628 37.22 -6.18 26.88
N PHE A 629 37.08 -7.04 25.86
CA PHE A 629 37.98 -8.18 25.67
C PHE A 629 39.41 -7.74 25.37
N LEU A 630 39.60 -6.79 24.44
CA LEU A 630 40.91 -6.21 24.13
C LEU A 630 41.54 -5.59 25.37
N GLN A 631 40.78 -4.83 26.15
CA GLN A 631 41.23 -4.28 27.42
C GLN A 631 41.72 -5.37 28.39
N SER A 632 41.00 -6.49 28.48
CA SER A 632 41.34 -7.57 29.39
C SER A 632 42.69 -8.22 29.05
N LYS A 633 43.10 -8.13 27.78
CA LYS A 633 44.39 -8.63 27.28
C LYS A 633 45.48 -7.56 27.30
N VAL A 634 45.14 -6.32 26.95
CA VAL A 634 46.09 -5.21 26.83
C VAL A 634 45.59 -4.02 27.63
N LYS A 635 46.23 -3.73 28.76
CA LYS A 635 45.84 -2.68 29.72
C LYS A 635 46.24 -1.27 29.24
N SER A 636 45.89 -0.89 28.01
CA SER A 636 46.23 0.41 27.40
C SER A 636 44.99 1.18 26.95
N ASN A 637 44.85 2.43 27.42
CA ASN A 637 43.80 3.34 26.98
C ASN A 637 43.92 3.65 25.48
N ALA A 638 45.14 3.88 24.99
CA ALA A 638 45.38 4.24 23.60
C ALA A 638 44.90 3.15 22.64
N ILE A 639 45.14 1.88 22.97
CA ILE A 639 44.72 0.75 22.14
C ILE A 639 43.19 0.63 22.09
N ASN A 640 42.50 0.79 23.23
CA ASN A 640 41.04 0.79 23.24
C ASN A 640 40.43 1.96 22.46
N ILE A 641 41.04 3.15 22.54
CA ILE A 641 40.59 4.31 21.74
C ILE A 641 40.77 4.02 20.25
N VAL A 642 41.93 3.52 19.83
CA VAL A 642 42.17 3.16 18.43
C VAL A 642 41.19 2.10 17.96
N ALA A 643 40.97 1.03 18.74
CA ALA A 643 39.99 0.00 18.41
C ALA A 643 38.56 0.56 18.33
N GLY A 644 38.18 1.45 19.25
CA GLY A 644 36.89 2.14 19.23
C GLY A 644 36.70 3.00 17.97
N VAL A 645 37.74 3.73 17.56
CA VAL A 645 37.73 4.52 16.32
C VAL A 645 37.64 3.63 15.08
N VAL A 646 38.34 2.49 15.05
CA VAL A 646 38.21 1.51 13.95
C VAL A 646 36.79 0.96 13.87
N LEU A 647 36.18 0.63 15.01
CA LEU A 647 34.81 0.14 15.05
C LEU A 647 33.78 1.22 14.68
N LEU A 648 34.05 2.50 14.93
CA LEU A 648 33.23 3.61 14.40
C LEU A 648 33.23 3.67 12.88
N GLY A 649 34.22 3.06 12.21
CA GLY A 649 34.19 2.89 10.75
C GLY A 649 32.96 2.14 10.25
N VAL A 650 32.35 1.26 11.07
CA VAL A 650 31.15 0.49 10.69
C VAL A 650 29.92 1.39 10.49
N PRO A 651 29.47 2.18 11.48
CA PRO A 651 28.35 3.11 11.26
C PRO A 651 28.67 4.18 10.22
N PHE A 652 29.91 4.68 10.13
CA PHE A 652 30.25 5.65 9.08
C PHE A 652 30.17 5.04 7.67
N MET A 653 30.60 3.79 7.49
CA MET A 653 30.41 3.07 6.23
C MET A 653 28.92 2.94 5.89
N MET A 654 28.07 2.62 6.87
CA MET A 654 26.61 2.61 6.66
C MET A 654 26.11 3.99 6.24
N GLY A 655 26.50 5.05 6.97
CA GLY A 655 26.13 6.42 6.68
C GLY A 655 26.52 6.88 5.27
N PHE A 656 27.78 6.66 4.86
CA PHE A 656 28.26 7.07 3.54
C PHE A 656 27.57 6.31 2.40
N GLN A 657 27.33 5.01 2.56
CA GLN A 657 26.67 4.22 1.52
C GLN A 657 25.16 4.50 1.42
N ASN A 658 24.50 4.77 2.54
CA ASN A 658 23.06 5.08 2.57
C ASN A 658 22.72 6.57 2.36
N TYR A 659 23.71 7.47 2.33
CA TYR A 659 23.43 8.91 2.26
C TYR A 659 22.62 9.30 1.02
N ASN A 660 23.06 8.91 -0.18
CA ASN A 660 22.45 9.35 -1.43
C ASN A 660 21.01 8.85 -1.62
N VAL A 661 20.69 7.64 -1.14
CA VAL A 661 19.34 7.05 -1.23
C VAL A 661 18.37 7.72 -0.26
N HIS A 662 18.86 8.21 0.88
CA HIS A 662 18.02 8.88 1.89
C HIS A 662 18.06 10.41 1.83
N ASP A 663 18.94 11.00 1.03
CA ASP A 663 18.92 12.44 0.77
C ASP A 663 17.74 12.81 -0.13
N ARG A 664 16.66 13.29 0.51
CA ARG A 664 15.46 13.75 -0.17
C ARG A 664 15.41 15.28 -0.35
N SER A 665 16.49 16.00 -0.03
CA SER A 665 16.54 17.47 -0.04
C SER A 665 16.23 18.11 -1.40
N ASN A 666 16.39 17.34 -2.48
CA ASN A 666 16.15 17.77 -3.86
C ASN A 666 15.05 16.96 -4.56
N ARG A 667 14.19 16.29 -3.79
CA ARG A 667 13.06 15.49 -4.27
C ARG A 667 11.76 16.32 -4.18
N TYR A 668 11.08 16.48 -5.32
CA TYR A 668 9.87 17.30 -5.43
C TYR A 668 8.69 16.57 -6.08
N THR A 669 8.78 15.25 -6.24
CA THR A 669 7.92 14.49 -7.16
C THR A 669 6.44 14.51 -6.81
N ALA A 670 6.09 14.30 -5.54
CA ALA A 670 4.69 14.27 -5.11
C ALA A 670 4.05 15.65 -5.17
N TYR A 671 4.78 16.68 -4.74
CA TYR A 671 4.36 18.07 -4.80
C TYR A 671 4.17 18.55 -6.25
N ASP A 672 5.14 18.30 -7.12
CA ASP A 672 5.08 18.70 -8.54
C ASP A 672 4.00 17.94 -9.31
N TYR A 673 3.76 16.67 -8.95
CA TYR A 673 2.61 15.90 -9.45
C TYR A 673 1.29 16.58 -9.05
N ALA A 674 1.06 16.81 -7.76
CA ALA A 674 -0.16 17.45 -7.27
C ALA A 674 -0.39 18.84 -7.89
N TYR A 675 0.68 19.64 -7.99
CA TYR A 675 0.65 20.93 -8.67
C TYR A 675 0.25 20.78 -10.13
N SER A 676 0.89 19.88 -10.89
CA SER A 676 0.66 19.71 -12.32
C SER A 676 -0.75 19.16 -12.61
N VAL A 677 -1.23 18.23 -11.78
CA VAL A 677 -2.63 17.74 -11.81
C VAL A 677 -3.57 18.92 -11.62
N LEU A 678 -3.53 19.59 -10.47
CA LEU A 678 -4.48 20.67 -10.14
C LEU A 678 -4.37 21.86 -11.09
N LYS A 679 -3.17 22.24 -11.52
CA LYS A 679 -2.97 23.39 -12.43
C LYS A 679 -3.54 23.13 -13.83
N SER A 680 -3.57 21.87 -14.28
CA SER A 680 -4.09 21.48 -15.59
C SER A 680 -5.62 21.56 -15.69
N LEU A 681 -6.33 21.54 -14.56
CA LEU A 681 -7.78 21.45 -14.54
C LEU A 681 -8.46 22.78 -14.91
N PRO A 682 -9.64 22.74 -15.58
CA PRO A 682 -10.51 23.89 -15.72
C PRO A 682 -10.87 24.53 -14.37
N LYS A 683 -11.33 25.79 -14.39
CA LYS A 683 -11.82 26.46 -13.19
C LYS A 683 -13.09 25.78 -12.65
N ASP A 684 -13.23 25.72 -11.33
CA ASP A 684 -14.37 25.14 -10.62
C ASP A 684 -14.61 23.67 -10.98
N ASP A 685 -13.58 22.89 -11.32
CA ASP A 685 -13.70 21.49 -11.77
C ASP A 685 -14.14 20.50 -10.68
N ILE A 686 -14.66 19.33 -11.07
CA ILE A 686 -14.78 18.13 -10.22
C ILE A 686 -13.75 17.11 -10.68
N LEU A 687 -12.76 16.83 -9.83
CA LEU A 687 -11.73 15.83 -10.10
C LEU A 687 -12.03 14.54 -9.35
N PHE A 688 -12.21 13.45 -10.07
CA PHE A 688 -12.18 12.10 -9.52
C PHE A 688 -10.74 11.60 -9.38
N VAL A 689 -10.37 11.17 -8.18
CA VAL A 689 -9.07 10.57 -7.83
C VAL A 689 -9.27 9.16 -7.28
N TYR A 690 -8.21 8.35 -7.34
CA TYR A 690 -8.28 6.92 -7.04
C TYR A 690 -7.13 6.49 -6.12
N GLY A 691 -7.48 5.92 -4.97
CA GLY A 691 -6.49 5.47 -3.98
C GLY A 691 -5.65 6.60 -3.38
N ASP A 692 -4.63 6.21 -2.62
CA ASP A 692 -3.88 7.10 -1.74
C ASP A 692 -2.92 8.03 -2.49
N ASN A 693 -2.20 7.50 -3.48
CA ASN A 693 -1.16 8.23 -4.22
C ASN A 693 -1.72 9.31 -5.17
N ASP A 694 -2.99 9.22 -5.56
CA ASP A 694 -3.68 10.30 -6.28
C ASP A 694 -4.31 11.32 -5.31
N THR A 695 -4.82 10.83 -4.18
CA THR A 695 -5.64 11.63 -3.27
C THR A 695 -4.81 12.48 -2.32
N TYR A 696 -3.89 11.86 -1.58
CA TYR A 696 -3.19 12.53 -0.49
C TYR A 696 -2.26 13.66 -0.95
N PRO A 697 -1.52 13.56 -2.08
CA PRO A 697 -0.75 14.69 -2.59
C PRO A 697 -1.63 15.89 -2.99
N VAL A 698 -2.79 15.63 -3.61
CA VAL A 698 -3.73 16.66 -4.06
C VAL A 698 -4.42 17.33 -2.86
N TRP A 699 -4.86 16.54 -1.87
CA TRP A 699 -5.36 17.08 -0.61
C TRP A 699 -4.29 17.88 0.12
N ALA A 700 -3.05 17.40 0.17
CA ALA A 700 -1.97 18.07 0.89
C ALA A 700 -1.71 19.49 0.40
N ILE A 701 -1.65 19.71 -0.92
CA ILE A 701 -1.42 21.05 -1.46
C ILE A 701 -2.67 21.96 -1.31
N GLN A 702 -3.88 21.40 -1.39
CA GLN A 702 -5.10 22.16 -1.11
C GLN A 702 -5.20 22.55 0.38
N GLU A 703 -4.83 21.65 1.29
CA GLU A 703 -4.93 21.90 2.72
C GLU A 703 -3.79 22.79 3.23
N THR A 704 -2.56 22.59 2.80
CA THR A 704 -1.44 23.41 3.27
C THR A 704 -1.37 24.77 2.59
N GLU A 705 -1.60 24.83 1.28
CA GLU A 705 -1.37 26.04 0.46
C GLU A 705 -2.64 26.70 -0.08
N GLN A 706 -3.83 26.07 0.07
CA GLN A 706 -5.07 26.51 -0.59
C GLN A 706 -4.92 26.64 -2.12
N PHE A 707 -4.01 25.85 -2.70
CA PHE A 707 -3.79 25.86 -4.14
C PHE A 707 -4.95 25.18 -4.87
N ARG A 708 -5.59 25.89 -5.80
CA ARG A 708 -6.75 25.38 -6.56
C ARG A 708 -7.85 24.84 -5.63
N ASP A 709 -8.12 25.56 -4.54
CA ASP A 709 -9.20 25.27 -3.60
C ASP A 709 -10.62 25.47 -4.17
N ASP A 710 -10.72 25.83 -5.46
CA ASP A 710 -11.93 25.84 -6.29
C ASP A 710 -12.30 24.46 -6.85
N VAL A 711 -11.34 23.53 -6.93
CA VAL A 711 -11.55 22.18 -7.46
C VAL A 711 -12.11 21.27 -6.37
N LYS A 712 -13.22 20.57 -6.66
CA LYS A 712 -13.77 19.55 -5.77
C LYS A 712 -13.11 18.21 -6.08
N VAL A 713 -12.31 17.71 -5.16
CA VAL A 713 -11.68 16.39 -5.25
C VAL A 713 -12.63 15.33 -4.69
N VAL A 714 -12.92 14.30 -5.48
CA VAL A 714 -13.79 13.17 -5.12
C VAL A 714 -12.96 11.89 -5.22
N ASN A 715 -12.70 11.23 -4.09
CA ASN A 715 -12.05 9.93 -4.10
C ASN A 715 -13.10 8.86 -4.44
N PHE A 716 -12.98 8.23 -5.61
CA PHE A 716 -13.96 7.25 -6.10
C PHE A 716 -14.07 6.01 -5.20
N THR A 717 -12.95 5.55 -4.64
CA THR A 717 -12.90 4.39 -3.75
C THR A 717 -13.59 4.69 -2.42
N LEU A 718 -13.36 5.88 -1.86
CA LEU A 718 -13.99 6.32 -0.62
C LEU A 718 -15.47 6.69 -0.83
N ALA A 719 -15.88 7.13 -2.03
CA ALA A 719 -17.29 7.39 -2.35
C ALA A 719 -18.20 6.14 -2.31
N SER A 720 -17.67 4.98 -1.94
CA SER A 720 -18.43 3.79 -1.57
C SER A 720 -19.00 3.84 -0.14
N THR A 721 -18.54 4.76 0.71
CA THR A 721 -18.95 4.88 2.11
C THR A 721 -19.84 6.12 2.35
N PRO A 722 -20.86 6.03 3.23
CA PRO A 722 -21.78 7.16 3.46
C PRO A 722 -21.08 8.44 3.93
N TRP A 723 -20.11 8.33 4.86
CA TRP A 723 -19.40 9.48 5.43
C TRP A 723 -18.65 10.29 4.36
N ASN A 724 -18.05 9.62 3.37
CA ASN A 724 -17.32 10.31 2.31
C ASN A 724 -18.28 11.01 1.34
N ILE A 725 -19.42 10.37 1.06
CA ILE A 725 -20.50 10.95 0.25
C ILE A 725 -21.01 12.24 0.93
N ASP A 726 -21.23 12.22 2.24
CA ASP A 726 -21.59 13.43 3.00
C ASP A 726 -20.51 14.51 2.91
N GLN A 727 -19.23 14.14 2.99
CA GLN A 727 -18.09 15.06 2.87
C GLN A 727 -18.05 15.76 1.50
N ILE A 728 -18.16 15.04 0.38
CA ILE A 728 -18.08 15.64 -0.96
C ILE A 728 -19.32 16.47 -1.33
N ARG A 729 -20.46 16.21 -0.68
CA ARG A 729 -21.72 16.99 -0.80
C ARG A 729 -21.68 18.30 -0.01
N ARG A 730 -20.65 18.55 0.79
CA ARG A 730 -20.40 19.86 1.44
C ARG A 730 -19.54 20.75 0.56
N ARG A 731 -19.72 22.07 0.69
CA ARG A 731 -18.77 23.05 0.17
C ARG A 731 -17.48 22.97 0.99
N THR A 732 -16.33 22.99 0.33
CA THR A 732 -15.00 22.97 0.98
C THR A 732 -14.21 24.14 0.43
N TYR A 733 -13.83 25.10 1.27
CA TYR A 733 -13.24 26.37 0.82
C TYR A 733 -14.07 27.03 -0.32
N ASN A 734 -13.45 27.25 -1.48
CA ASN A 734 -14.09 27.80 -2.67
C ASN A 734 -14.76 26.73 -3.55
N ALA A 735 -14.42 25.44 -3.37
CA ALA A 735 -14.98 24.34 -4.13
C ALA A 735 -16.44 24.07 -3.74
N ASN A 736 -17.35 24.32 -4.68
CA ASN A 736 -18.76 23.98 -4.54
C ASN A 736 -18.95 22.47 -4.33
N ALA A 737 -20.01 22.11 -3.61
CA ALA A 737 -20.45 20.73 -3.47
C ALA A 737 -20.65 20.05 -4.83
N ILE A 738 -20.59 18.72 -4.86
CA ILE A 738 -20.99 17.96 -6.05
C ILE A 738 -22.47 18.21 -6.38
N PRO A 739 -22.86 18.23 -7.67
CA PRO A 739 -24.27 18.29 -8.04
C PRO A 739 -24.95 16.97 -7.63
N SER A 740 -25.95 17.03 -6.77
CA SER A 740 -26.55 15.83 -6.18
C SER A 740 -27.99 16.08 -5.74
N GLN A 741 -28.88 15.10 -5.93
CA GLN A 741 -30.26 15.09 -5.41
C GLN A 741 -30.52 13.97 -4.39
N LEU A 742 -29.55 13.07 -4.19
CA LEU A 742 -29.62 12.07 -3.14
C LEU A 742 -29.53 12.73 -1.77
N THR A 743 -30.19 12.14 -0.79
CA THR A 743 -30.11 12.49 0.64
C THR A 743 -29.35 11.39 1.37
N HIS A 744 -28.88 11.65 2.60
CA HIS A 744 -28.19 10.63 3.40
C HIS A 744 -29.03 9.34 3.54
N ASP A 745 -30.36 9.48 3.66
CA ASP A 745 -31.29 8.35 3.72
C ASP A 745 -31.23 7.42 2.48
N ASP A 746 -30.76 7.92 1.33
CA ASP A 746 -30.68 7.18 0.07
C ASP A 746 -29.36 6.38 -0.08
N TYR A 747 -28.33 6.62 0.74
CA TYR A 747 -27.02 5.95 0.60
C TYR A 747 -26.34 5.56 1.91
N ARG A 748 -27.00 5.77 3.06
CA ARG A 748 -26.58 5.25 4.37
C ARG A 748 -26.23 3.76 4.35
N ASP A 749 -25.62 3.26 5.40
CA ASP A 749 -25.39 1.82 5.54
C ASP A 749 -26.70 1.02 5.54
N GLY A 750 -26.76 -0.06 4.78
CA GLY A 750 -27.96 -0.87 4.67
C GLY A 750 -29.02 -0.33 3.72
N VAL A 751 -28.73 0.67 2.88
CA VAL A 751 -29.64 1.13 1.81
C VAL A 751 -28.87 1.33 0.51
N ASN A 752 -29.43 0.79 -0.57
CA ASN A 752 -28.83 0.81 -1.91
C ASN A 752 -27.37 0.29 -1.89
N ASP A 753 -27.07 -0.66 -0.99
CA ASP A 753 -25.74 -1.26 -0.90
C ASP A 753 -25.40 -2.02 -2.20
N GLN A 754 -26.43 -2.54 -2.86
CA GLN A 754 -26.36 -3.08 -4.23
C GLN A 754 -27.63 -2.69 -4.99
N ILE A 755 -27.44 -2.21 -6.23
CA ILE A 755 -28.52 -1.93 -7.17
C ILE A 755 -28.37 -2.84 -8.37
N TYR A 756 -29.30 -3.78 -8.58
CA TYR A 756 -29.23 -4.71 -9.69
C TYR A 756 -29.83 -4.11 -10.97
N LEU A 757 -29.09 -4.21 -12.08
CA LEU A 757 -29.52 -3.71 -13.38
C LEU A 757 -30.19 -4.83 -14.17
N MET A 758 -31.48 -4.67 -14.45
CA MET A 758 -32.28 -5.69 -15.11
C MET A 758 -32.12 -5.64 -16.64
N LYS A 759 -31.89 -6.81 -17.23
CA LYS A 759 -31.84 -7.01 -18.68
C LYS A 759 -33.21 -7.40 -19.22
N LYS A 760 -33.39 -7.27 -20.54
CA LYS A 760 -34.59 -7.75 -21.23
C LYS A 760 -34.88 -9.23 -20.94
N THR A 761 -33.83 -10.05 -20.88
CA THR A 761 -33.93 -11.48 -20.55
C THR A 761 -34.48 -11.72 -19.15
N ASP A 762 -34.12 -10.86 -18.19
CA ASP A 762 -34.58 -10.96 -16.81
C ASP A 762 -36.08 -10.67 -16.74
N TRP A 763 -36.54 -9.63 -17.45
CA TRP A 763 -37.96 -9.34 -17.60
C TRP A 763 -38.73 -10.47 -18.30
N GLN A 764 -38.19 -11.02 -19.40
CA GLN A 764 -38.80 -12.16 -20.09
C GLN A 764 -38.92 -13.38 -19.18
N GLY A 765 -37.89 -13.66 -18.37
CA GLY A 765 -37.90 -14.73 -17.37
C GLY A 765 -39.02 -14.53 -16.34
N ILE A 766 -39.12 -13.33 -15.75
CA ILE A 766 -40.15 -13.00 -14.75
C ILE A 766 -41.56 -13.19 -15.33
N PHE A 767 -41.85 -12.59 -16.49
CA PHE A 767 -43.20 -12.70 -17.07
C PHE A 767 -43.54 -14.10 -17.56
N SER A 768 -42.55 -14.90 -17.96
CA SER A 768 -42.77 -16.32 -18.30
C SER A 768 -43.06 -17.14 -17.05
N MET A 769 -42.29 -16.95 -15.98
CA MET A 769 -42.52 -17.59 -14.67
C MET A 769 -43.91 -17.26 -14.12
N LEU A 770 -44.32 -16.00 -14.14
CA LEU A 770 -45.64 -15.57 -13.68
C LEU A 770 -46.77 -16.20 -14.48
N LYS A 771 -46.59 -16.33 -15.80
CA LYS A 771 -47.54 -17.01 -16.68
C LYS A 771 -47.64 -18.50 -16.36
N GLU A 772 -46.51 -19.16 -16.10
CA GLU A 772 -46.46 -20.59 -15.71
C GLU A 772 -47.11 -20.83 -14.34
N GLN A 773 -46.96 -19.88 -13.40
CA GLN A 773 -47.59 -19.93 -12.07
C GLN A 773 -49.08 -19.53 -12.07
N GLY A 774 -49.65 -19.16 -13.22
CA GLY A 774 -51.05 -18.75 -13.34
C GLY A 774 -51.37 -17.40 -12.70
N ALA A 775 -50.37 -16.53 -12.51
CA ALA A 775 -50.57 -15.20 -11.96
C ALA A 775 -51.42 -14.33 -12.91
N PRO A 776 -52.23 -13.38 -12.39
CA PRO A 776 -53.02 -12.48 -13.22
C PRO A 776 -52.16 -11.69 -14.23
N GLU A 777 -52.64 -11.46 -15.45
CA GLU A 777 -51.90 -10.66 -16.44
C GLU A 777 -51.67 -9.20 -15.98
N THR A 778 -52.37 -8.73 -14.95
CA THR A 778 -52.18 -7.41 -14.34
C THR A 778 -51.00 -7.34 -13.37
N GLU A 779 -50.46 -8.48 -12.95
CA GLU A 779 -49.30 -8.55 -12.05
C GLU A 779 -48.08 -7.88 -12.69
N PHE A 780 -47.40 -7.00 -11.95
CA PHE A 780 -46.26 -6.21 -12.44
C PHE A 780 -46.51 -5.44 -13.76
N ALA A 781 -47.77 -5.07 -14.06
CA ALA A 781 -48.13 -4.39 -15.31
C ALA A 781 -47.32 -3.11 -15.57
N GLU A 782 -46.94 -2.38 -14.50
CA GLU A 782 -46.11 -1.18 -14.58
C GLU A 782 -44.69 -1.42 -15.15
N PHE A 783 -44.18 -2.66 -15.06
CA PHE A 783 -42.87 -3.05 -15.55
C PHE A 783 -42.89 -3.70 -16.94
N LYS A 784 -44.06 -4.06 -17.48
CA LYS A 784 -44.18 -4.71 -18.81
C LYS A 784 -43.56 -3.89 -19.94
N LYS A 785 -43.57 -2.55 -19.83
CA LYS A 785 -42.94 -1.67 -20.83
C LYS A 785 -41.45 -1.97 -21.06
N TYR A 786 -40.74 -2.46 -20.04
CA TYR A 786 -39.30 -2.79 -20.10
C TYR A 786 -39.00 -4.08 -20.88
N LEU A 787 -40.03 -4.82 -21.33
CA LEU A 787 -39.86 -5.85 -22.37
C LEU A 787 -39.42 -5.26 -23.72
N THR A 788 -39.73 -3.97 -23.94
CA THR A 788 -39.44 -3.24 -25.19
C THR A 788 -38.54 -2.02 -24.96
N GLN A 789 -38.68 -1.35 -23.82
CA GLN A 789 -37.83 -0.24 -23.42
C GLN A 789 -36.56 -0.77 -22.76
N ASP A 790 -35.41 -0.59 -23.39
CA ASP A 790 -34.11 -1.05 -22.92
C ASP A 790 -33.18 0.08 -22.45
N SER A 791 -33.68 1.32 -22.42
CA SER A 791 -32.93 2.51 -22.02
C SER A 791 -33.79 3.54 -21.27
N MET A 792 -33.13 4.40 -20.49
CA MET A 792 -33.74 5.57 -19.84
C MET A 792 -32.69 6.66 -19.58
N THR A 793 -33.12 7.90 -19.33
CA THR A 793 -32.21 8.96 -18.90
C THR A 793 -31.68 8.71 -17.49
N LEU A 794 -30.49 9.23 -17.18
CA LEU A 794 -29.93 9.13 -15.81
C LEU A 794 -30.84 9.77 -14.75
N LYS A 795 -31.58 10.82 -15.11
CA LYS A 795 -32.59 11.45 -14.24
C LYS A 795 -33.77 10.52 -13.96
N GLU A 796 -34.24 9.79 -14.98
CA GLU A 796 -35.30 8.79 -14.81
C GLU A 796 -34.81 7.60 -13.97
N ALA A 797 -33.57 7.16 -14.18
CA ALA A 797 -32.96 6.10 -13.36
C ALA A 797 -32.89 6.51 -11.88
N LEU A 798 -32.41 7.72 -11.59
CA LEU A 798 -32.37 8.25 -10.22
C LEU A 798 -33.77 8.36 -9.61
N SER A 799 -34.74 8.84 -10.40
CA SER A 799 -36.14 8.92 -9.98
C SER A 799 -36.73 7.53 -9.71
N PHE A 800 -36.37 6.52 -10.50
CA PHE A 800 -36.81 5.14 -10.34
C PHE A 800 -36.22 4.49 -9.08
N ILE A 801 -34.95 4.76 -8.76
CA ILE A 801 -34.33 4.29 -7.50
C ILE A 801 -35.13 4.79 -6.30
N LYS A 802 -35.53 6.06 -6.31
CA LYS A 802 -36.32 6.71 -5.24
C LYS A 802 -37.81 6.37 -5.28
N TYR A 803 -38.31 5.84 -6.39
CA TYR A 803 -39.70 5.42 -6.55
C TYR A 803 -40.01 4.19 -5.67
N LYS A 804 -41.12 4.27 -4.94
CA LYS A 804 -41.64 3.21 -4.07
C LYS A 804 -43.01 2.76 -4.60
N SER A 805 -43.17 1.46 -4.85
CA SER A 805 -44.45 0.84 -5.18
C SER A 805 -44.51 -0.56 -4.58
N PRO A 806 -45.71 -1.06 -4.19
CA PRO A 806 -45.86 -2.42 -3.70
C PRO A 806 -45.32 -3.47 -4.69
N ALA A 807 -45.51 -3.25 -5.99
CA ALA A 807 -45.00 -4.14 -7.02
C ALA A 807 -43.47 -4.08 -7.15
N LYS A 808 -42.82 -2.93 -6.94
CA LYS A 808 -41.36 -2.89 -6.86
C LYS A 808 -40.83 -3.64 -5.63
N ASP A 809 -41.50 -3.50 -4.49
CA ASP A 809 -41.12 -4.19 -3.25
C ASP A 809 -41.23 -5.71 -3.42
N GLU A 810 -42.32 -6.19 -4.03
CA GLU A 810 -42.46 -7.61 -4.39
C GLU A 810 -41.37 -8.08 -5.36
N LEU A 811 -40.97 -7.28 -6.37
CA LEU A 811 -39.83 -7.62 -7.20
C LEU A 811 -38.53 -7.74 -6.39
N LEU A 812 -38.26 -6.79 -5.49
CA LEU A 812 -37.06 -6.83 -4.65
C LEU A 812 -37.05 -8.06 -3.74
N LYS A 813 -38.20 -8.43 -3.17
CA LYS A 813 -38.34 -9.65 -2.36
C LYS A 813 -38.09 -10.92 -3.17
N MET A 814 -38.54 -10.98 -4.42
CA MET A 814 -38.23 -12.12 -5.30
C MET A 814 -36.73 -12.29 -5.55
N TYR A 815 -35.98 -11.18 -5.70
CA TYR A 815 -34.53 -11.24 -5.98
C TYR A 815 -33.66 -11.39 -4.74
N PHE A 816 -34.04 -10.74 -3.64
CA PHE A 816 -33.18 -10.56 -2.47
C PHE A 816 -33.74 -11.19 -1.18
N GLY A 817 -34.96 -11.71 -1.23
CA GLY A 817 -35.66 -12.30 -0.09
C GLY A 817 -36.40 -11.28 0.78
N GLU A 818 -37.42 -11.77 1.49
CA GLU A 818 -38.28 -10.98 2.40
C GLU A 818 -37.50 -10.24 3.50
N GLU A 819 -36.37 -10.79 3.95
CA GLU A 819 -35.62 -10.21 5.07
C GLU A 819 -34.68 -9.07 4.67
N LYS A 820 -34.31 -8.97 3.39
CA LYS A 820 -33.22 -8.08 2.94
C LYS A 820 -33.61 -7.13 1.81
N TYR A 821 -34.81 -7.26 1.25
CA TYR A 821 -35.25 -6.48 0.08
C TYR A 821 -35.06 -4.97 0.25
N GLU A 822 -35.27 -4.42 1.45
CA GLU A 822 -35.13 -2.98 1.74
C GLU A 822 -33.68 -2.45 1.63
N LYS A 823 -32.68 -3.34 1.66
CA LYS A 823 -31.26 -2.96 1.54
C LYS A 823 -30.81 -2.75 0.09
N TYR A 824 -31.57 -3.30 -0.84
CA TYR A 824 -31.20 -3.40 -2.24
C TYR A 824 -32.20 -2.63 -3.10
N ASN A 825 -31.81 -2.43 -4.36
CA ASN A 825 -32.68 -1.77 -5.32
C ASN A 825 -32.50 -2.39 -6.70
N ILE A 826 -33.35 -2.00 -7.63
CA ILE A 826 -33.24 -2.38 -9.03
C ILE A 826 -33.32 -1.14 -9.92
N ILE A 827 -32.67 -1.22 -11.09
CA ILE A 827 -32.90 -0.35 -12.22
C ILE A 827 -33.39 -1.23 -13.37
N PRO A 828 -34.47 -0.88 -14.08
CA PRO A 828 -35.15 -1.81 -14.96
C PRO A 828 -34.49 -1.93 -16.35
N VAL A 829 -33.34 -1.27 -16.56
CA VAL A 829 -32.58 -1.24 -17.82
C VAL A 829 -31.08 -1.23 -17.53
N THR A 830 -30.28 -1.51 -18.56
CA THR A 830 -28.80 -1.46 -18.51
C THR A 830 -28.21 -0.30 -19.33
N LYS A 831 -29.02 0.40 -20.12
CA LYS A 831 -28.57 1.53 -20.94
C LYS A 831 -29.08 2.85 -20.41
N PHE A 832 -28.18 3.80 -20.21
CA PHE A 832 -28.50 5.15 -19.73
C PHE A 832 -28.29 6.20 -20.81
N ILE A 833 -29.11 7.25 -20.78
CA ILE A 833 -28.99 8.42 -21.65
C ILE A 833 -28.53 9.61 -20.81
N LEU A 834 -27.42 10.23 -21.19
CA LEU A 834 -26.94 11.52 -20.69
C LEU A 834 -27.21 12.60 -21.74
N PRO A 835 -28.24 13.45 -21.56
CA PRO A 835 -28.52 14.55 -22.48
C PRO A 835 -27.38 15.58 -22.52
N VAL A 836 -27.10 16.15 -23.70
CA VAL A 836 -26.07 17.18 -23.87
C VAL A 836 -26.69 18.56 -23.96
N ASN A 837 -26.31 19.44 -23.03
CA ASN A 837 -26.61 20.86 -23.09
C ASN A 837 -25.43 21.61 -23.73
N LYS A 838 -25.47 21.81 -25.05
CA LYS A 838 -24.36 22.39 -25.82
C LYS A 838 -24.04 23.82 -25.42
N GLU A 839 -25.05 24.62 -25.08
CA GLU A 839 -24.87 26.01 -24.65
C GLU A 839 -24.10 26.06 -23.33
N ASN A 840 -24.53 25.26 -22.34
CA ASN A 840 -23.83 25.17 -21.07
C ASN A 840 -22.41 24.61 -21.23
N ALA A 841 -22.22 23.58 -22.07
CA ALA A 841 -20.90 22.97 -22.30
C ALA A 841 -19.87 23.96 -22.87
N VAL A 842 -20.30 24.88 -23.74
CA VAL A 842 -19.44 25.98 -24.21
C VAL A 842 -19.24 27.03 -23.12
N LYS A 843 -20.32 27.45 -22.44
CA LYS A 843 -20.27 28.50 -21.42
C LYS A 843 -19.39 28.13 -20.22
N SER A 844 -19.36 26.86 -19.83
CA SER A 844 -18.53 26.32 -18.74
C SER A 844 -17.11 25.97 -19.18
N GLY A 845 -16.78 26.11 -20.47
CA GLY A 845 -15.46 25.81 -21.02
C GLY A 845 -15.14 24.31 -21.14
N ILE A 846 -16.14 23.43 -21.06
CA ILE A 846 -15.97 21.99 -21.30
C ILE A 846 -15.55 21.73 -22.75
N ILE A 847 -16.16 22.45 -23.69
CA ILE A 847 -15.80 22.45 -25.11
C ILE A 847 -15.64 23.87 -25.65
N ASN A 848 -14.93 23.99 -26.77
CA ASN A 848 -14.81 25.26 -27.49
C ASN A 848 -15.97 25.46 -28.47
N GLN A 849 -16.23 26.70 -28.90
CA GLN A 849 -17.23 27.00 -29.93
C GLN A 849 -16.99 26.20 -31.23
N ALA A 850 -15.71 25.95 -31.57
CA ALA A 850 -15.30 25.19 -32.75
C ALA A 850 -15.66 23.69 -32.68
N ASP A 851 -15.95 23.17 -31.49
CA ASP A 851 -16.29 21.76 -31.28
C ASP A 851 -17.78 21.45 -31.51
N LEU A 852 -18.64 22.48 -31.61
CA LEU A 852 -20.09 22.33 -31.77
C LEU A 852 -20.51 21.42 -32.93
N PRO A 853 -19.87 21.45 -34.12
CA PRO A 853 -20.24 20.57 -35.23
C PRO A 853 -20.05 19.08 -34.92
N ASN A 854 -19.08 18.73 -34.06
CA ASN A 854 -18.76 17.35 -33.69
C ASN A 854 -19.43 16.93 -32.36
N THR A 855 -20.23 17.82 -31.77
CA THR A 855 -20.87 17.61 -30.47
C THR A 855 -22.17 16.81 -30.62
N VAL A 856 -22.27 15.67 -29.94
CA VAL A 856 -23.49 14.84 -29.93
C VAL A 856 -24.62 15.51 -29.14
N ASN A 857 -25.86 15.13 -29.41
CA ASN A 857 -27.03 15.64 -28.67
C ASN A 857 -27.27 14.88 -27.35
N GLN A 858 -26.80 13.64 -27.27
CA GLN A 858 -26.90 12.78 -26.09
C GLN A 858 -25.80 11.72 -26.15
N ILE A 859 -25.35 11.27 -24.98
CA ILE A 859 -24.41 10.15 -24.81
C ILE A 859 -25.21 8.93 -24.36
N MET A 860 -25.05 7.80 -25.06
CA MET A 860 -25.61 6.52 -24.66
C MET A 860 -24.57 5.71 -23.90
N ILE A 861 -24.84 5.44 -22.63
CA ILE A 861 -23.99 4.69 -21.71
C ILE A 861 -24.52 3.27 -21.63
N ASN A 862 -23.73 2.28 -22.05
CA ASN A 862 -24.08 0.88 -21.90
C ASN A 862 -23.35 0.32 -20.66
N TYR A 863 -24.06 0.24 -19.54
CA TYR A 863 -23.48 -0.23 -18.29
C TYR A 863 -23.31 -1.76 -18.35
N LYS A 864 -22.05 -2.22 -18.36
CA LYS A 864 -21.74 -3.65 -18.58
C LYS A 864 -21.86 -4.49 -17.31
N GLY A 865 -21.70 -3.88 -16.13
CA GLY A 865 -21.91 -4.53 -14.85
C GLY A 865 -23.37 -4.90 -14.62
N ASN A 866 -23.62 -5.96 -13.85
CA ASN A 866 -24.99 -6.34 -13.45
C ASN A 866 -25.44 -5.65 -12.15
N THR A 867 -24.49 -5.09 -11.41
CA THR A 867 -24.73 -4.46 -10.11
C THR A 867 -24.01 -3.12 -10.08
N LEU A 868 -24.68 -2.11 -9.52
CA LEU A 868 -24.14 -0.79 -9.25
C LEU A 868 -24.04 -0.61 -7.73
N PHE A 869 -22.85 -0.21 -7.27
CA PHE A 869 -22.53 0.08 -5.88
C PHE A 869 -22.56 1.58 -5.60
N LYS A 870 -22.42 1.98 -4.33
CA LYS A 870 -22.54 3.38 -3.87
C LYS A 870 -21.65 4.39 -4.61
N ASN A 871 -20.40 4.04 -4.90
CA ASN A 871 -19.50 4.89 -5.71
C ASN A 871 -20.08 5.20 -7.10
N ASN A 872 -20.64 4.20 -7.78
CA ASN A 872 -21.31 4.37 -9.07
C ASN A 872 -22.73 4.96 -8.96
N LEU A 873 -23.41 4.80 -7.83
CA LEU A 873 -24.66 5.51 -7.52
C LEU A 873 -24.43 7.02 -7.45
N ILE A 874 -23.35 7.45 -6.79
CA ILE A 874 -23.00 8.87 -6.71
C ILE A 874 -22.55 9.41 -8.07
N MET A 875 -21.81 8.63 -8.85
CA MET A 875 -21.49 9.00 -10.24
C MET A 875 -22.77 9.19 -11.07
N LEU A 876 -23.73 8.27 -10.95
CA LEU A 876 -25.04 8.39 -11.59
C LEU A 876 -25.78 9.66 -11.16
N ASP A 877 -25.80 10.00 -9.87
CA ASP A 877 -26.43 11.21 -9.33
C ASP A 877 -25.76 12.50 -9.85
N ILE A 878 -24.43 12.53 -9.88
CA ILE A 878 -23.66 13.65 -10.45
C ILE A 878 -24.00 13.83 -11.92
N LEU A 879 -23.95 12.76 -12.72
CA LEU A 879 -24.24 12.81 -14.15
C LEU A 879 -25.72 13.17 -14.43
N ALA A 880 -26.66 12.70 -13.60
CA ALA A 880 -28.07 13.07 -13.68
C ALA A 880 -28.30 14.58 -13.45
N ASN A 881 -27.45 15.22 -12.63
CA ASN A 881 -27.54 16.64 -12.27
C ASN A 881 -26.50 17.54 -12.96
N PHE A 882 -25.72 16.98 -13.88
CA PHE A 882 -24.55 17.62 -14.47
C PHE A 882 -24.88 18.88 -15.28
N ASP A 883 -25.87 18.78 -16.18
CA ASP A 883 -26.35 19.85 -17.09
C ASP A 883 -25.22 20.63 -17.81
N TRP A 884 -24.02 20.04 -17.88
CA TRP A 884 -22.82 20.59 -18.51
C TRP A 884 -22.39 21.98 -17.99
N LYS A 885 -22.75 22.31 -16.73
CA LYS A 885 -22.45 23.62 -16.11
C LYS A 885 -21.07 23.68 -15.44
N ARG A 886 -20.48 22.53 -15.15
CA ARG A 886 -19.24 22.37 -14.40
C ARG A 886 -18.40 21.29 -15.06
N PRO A 887 -17.10 21.49 -15.30
CA PRO A 887 -16.24 20.44 -15.84
C PRO A 887 -16.10 19.25 -14.88
N LEU A 888 -15.87 18.06 -15.45
CA LEU A 888 -15.74 16.78 -14.74
C LEU A 888 -14.53 16.04 -15.32
N ASN A 889 -13.53 15.81 -14.48
CA ASN A 889 -12.27 15.19 -14.84
C ASN A 889 -12.00 13.94 -14.00
N PHE A 890 -11.27 12.99 -14.58
CA PHE A 890 -10.83 11.74 -13.94
C PHE A 890 -9.30 11.69 -13.97
N SER A 891 -8.67 11.45 -12.81
CA SER A 891 -7.23 11.24 -12.73
C SER A 891 -6.81 10.07 -13.62
N SER A 892 -5.71 10.25 -14.35
CA SER A 892 -5.12 9.20 -15.19
C SER A 892 -4.72 7.94 -14.42
N GLY A 893 -4.47 8.04 -13.11
CA GLY A 893 -4.06 6.93 -12.25
C GLY A 893 -5.12 5.84 -12.03
N GLY A 894 -6.40 6.12 -12.29
CA GLY A 894 -7.49 5.20 -11.95
C GLY A 894 -8.38 4.74 -13.09
N ILE A 895 -8.05 5.00 -14.35
CA ILE A 895 -8.83 4.55 -15.50
C ILE A 895 -8.26 3.23 -16.04
N TYR A 896 -8.30 2.19 -15.20
CA TYR A 896 -7.89 0.82 -15.57
C TYR A 896 -9.09 -0.11 -15.82
N ASP A 897 -10.30 0.31 -15.44
CA ASP A 897 -11.57 -0.33 -15.76
C ASP A 897 -12.54 0.74 -16.26
N ALA A 898 -13.29 0.42 -17.33
CA ALA A 898 -14.33 1.29 -17.89
C ALA A 898 -15.41 1.65 -16.84
N GLU A 899 -15.64 0.78 -15.86
CA GLU A 899 -16.58 1.06 -14.77
C GLU A 899 -16.15 2.26 -13.91
N ASN A 900 -14.84 2.53 -13.77
CA ASN A 900 -14.32 3.62 -12.94
C ASN A 900 -14.66 5.02 -13.47
N VAL A 901 -15.06 5.11 -14.74
CA VAL A 901 -15.56 6.34 -15.40
C VAL A 901 -17.00 6.17 -15.88
N PHE A 902 -17.74 5.20 -15.31
CA PHE A 902 -19.14 4.93 -15.65
C PHE A 902 -19.35 4.60 -17.15
N TYR A 903 -18.39 3.89 -17.76
CA TYR A 903 -18.39 3.49 -19.17
C TYR A 903 -18.44 4.68 -20.16
N LEU A 904 -17.82 5.80 -19.79
CA LEU A 904 -17.73 7.02 -20.60
C LEU A 904 -16.41 7.15 -21.37
N ASP A 905 -15.62 6.08 -21.46
CA ASP A 905 -14.25 6.06 -22.01
C ASP A 905 -14.15 6.65 -23.43
N GLU A 906 -15.20 6.50 -24.24
CA GLU A 906 -15.29 7.01 -25.61
C GLU A 906 -15.70 8.49 -25.72
N TYR A 907 -15.86 9.20 -24.60
CA TYR A 907 -16.31 10.59 -24.55
C TYR A 907 -15.35 11.46 -23.72
N LEU A 908 -14.07 11.09 -23.68
CA LEU A 908 -13.06 11.77 -22.88
C LEU A 908 -12.13 12.63 -23.76
N GLN A 909 -11.60 13.70 -23.17
CA GLN A 909 -10.45 14.44 -23.68
C GLN A 909 -9.27 14.23 -22.75
N PHE A 910 -8.10 13.93 -23.32
CA PHE A 910 -6.89 13.80 -22.54
C PHE A 910 -6.24 15.18 -22.30
N ASP A 911 -6.23 15.61 -21.04
CA ASP A 911 -5.67 16.90 -20.60
C ASP A 911 -4.34 16.69 -19.82
N GLY A 912 -3.66 15.56 -20.05
CA GLY A 912 -2.31 15.26 -19.55
C GLY A 912 -2.32 14.36 -18.32
N PHE A 913 -2.59 14.92 -17.13
CA PHE A 913 -2.72 14.13 -15.90
C PHE A 913 -4.15 13.64 -15.62
N SER A 914 -5.12 14.14 -16.39
CA SER A 914 -6.52 13.81 -16.23
C SER A 914 -7.22 13.67 -17.57
N TYR A 915 -8.39 13.05 -17.53
CA TYR A 915 -9.30 12.89 -18.65
C TYR A 915 -10.59 13.65 -18.35
N ARG A 916 -10.94 14.60 -19.21
CA ARG A 916 -12.13 15.44 -19.07
C ARG A 916 -13.29 14.85 -19.85
N LEU A 917 -14.47 14.77 -19.23
CA LEU A 917 -15.70 14.38 -19.92
C LEU A 917 -16.14 15.47 -20.90
N ILE A 918 -16.32 15.09 -22.18
CA ILE A 918 -16.76 15.97 -23.25
C ILE A 918 -17.87 15.32 -24.10
N PRO A 919 -18.75 16.09 -24.75
CA PRO A 919 -19.84 15.55 -25.56
C PRO A 919 -19.41 15.26 -27.02
N ILE A 920 -18.23 14.68 -27.22
CA ILE A 920 -17.69 14.34 -28.55
C ILE A 920 -17.27 12.88 -28.52
N HIS A 921 -17.73 12.11 -29.50
CA HIS A 921 -17.34 10.70 -29.62
C HIS A 921 -15.89 10.58 -30.09
N SER A 922 -15.05 9.99 -29.25
CA SER A 922 -13.63 9.74 -29.49
C SER A 922 -13.31 8.29 -29.07
N PRO A 923 -13.52 7.31 -29.97
CA PRO A 923 -13.26 5.91 -29.66
C PRO A 923 -11.78 5.68 -29.35
N GLN A 924 -11.51 4.64 -28.57
CA GLN A 924 -10.16 4.19 -28.29
C GLN A 924 -9.46 3.81 -29.60
N THR A 925 -8.19 4.19 -29.71
CA THR A 925 -7.35 3.85 -30.87
C THR A 925 -6.95 2.37 -30.84
N PRO A 926 -6.56 1.75 -31.98
CA PRO A 926 -6.11 0.35 -32.01
C PRO A 926 -4.91 0.04 -31.10
N ASP A 927 -4.06 1.03 -30.86
CA ASP A 927 -2.92 1.02 -29.94
C ASP A 927 -3.34 1.23 -28.46
N GLY A 928 -4.62 1.43 -28.20
CA GLY A 928 -5.19 1.50 -26.87
C GLY A 928 -5.20 2.90 -26.25
N GLU A 929 -4.77 3.95 -26.96
CA GLU A 929 -4.89 5.32 -26.45
C GLU A 929 -6.36 5.76 -26.39
N MET A 930 -6.74 6.35 -25.26
CA MET A 930 -8.09 6.81 -24.95
C MET A 930 -8.17 8.34 -24.98
N GLY A 931 -9.35 8.83 -25.38
CA GLY A 931 -9.72 10.24 -25.35
C GLY A 931 -9.06 11.08 -26.44
N ARG A 932 -9.80 12.08 -26.95
CA ARG A 932 -9.24 13.01 -27.95
C ARG A 932 -8.15 13.88 -27.36
N VAL A 933 -7.27 14.43 -28.20
CA VAL A 933 -6.23 15.39 -27.80
C VAL A 933 -6.47 16.73 -28.50
N ASP A 934 -6.66 17.79 -27.71
CA ASP A 934 -6.55 19.17 -28.21
C ASP A 934 -5.07 19.58 -28.19
N ALA A 935 -4.46 19.65 -29.38
CA ALA A 935 -3.02 19.85 -29.54
C ALA A 935 -2.51 21.14 -28.87
N ASN A 936 -3.25 22.25 -28.99
CA ASN A 936 -2.79 23.54 -28.45
C ASN A 936 -3.07 23.64 -26.94
N SER A 937 -4.22 23.12 -26.48
CA SER A 937 -4.52 23.05 -25.05
C SER A 937 -3.47 22.21 -24.32
N LEU A 938 -3.22 20.99 -24.80
CA LEU A 938 -2.27 20.07 -24.17
C LEU A 938 -0.84 20.59 -24.24
N TYR A 939 -0.45 21.27 -25.33
CA TYR A 939 0.83 21.99 -25.40
C TYR A 939 1.00 22.97 -24.24
N ASN A 940 -0.02 23.81 -23.98
CA ASN A 940 0.04 24.78 -22.88
C ASN A 940 0.07 24.09 -21.51
N VAL A 941 -0.66 22.99 -21.35
CA VAL A 941 -0.64 22.19 -20.12
C VAL A 941 0.77 21.65 -19.85
N VAL A 942 1.38 20.95 -20.82
CA VAL A 942 2.71 20.35 -20.68
C VAL A 942 3.78 21.41 -20.42
N LYS A 943 3.70 22.57 -21.09
CA LYS A 943 4.63 23.70 -20.86
C LYS A 943 4.58 24.26 -19.43
N ASN A 944 3.48 24.05 -18.71
CA ASN A 944 3.28 24.53 -17.33
C ASN A 944 3.50 23.44 -16.28
N PHE A 945 3.89 22.22 -16.66
CA PHE A 945 4.25 21.17 -15.71
C PHE A 945 5.46 21.56 -14.87
N ARG A 946 5.44 21.08 -13.62
CA ARG A 946 6.65 20.92 -12.81
C ARG A 946 7.04 19.45 -12.86
N TRP A 947 8.34 19.16 -12.95
CA TRP A 947 8.84 17.86 -13.43
C TRP A 947 9.53 17.01 -12.33
N GLY A 948 9.34 17.33 -11.05
CA GLY A 948 9.81 16.50 -9.93
C GLY A 948 11.32 16.43 -9.73
N ASN A 949 12.10 17.14 -10.57
CA ASN A 949 13.57 17.20 -10.59
C ASN A 949 14.29 15.91 -11.06
N PHE A 950 13.64 15.08 -11.89
CA PHE A 950 14.25 13.87 -12.47
C PHE A 950 15.53 14.15 -13.29
N LYS A 951 15.69 15.36 -13.83
CA LYS A 951 16.92 15.75 -14.56
C LYS A 951 18.19 15.71 -13.72
N ASN A 952 18.10 15.81 -12.40
CA ASN A 952 19.25 15.68 -11.53
C ASN A 952 19.52 14.19 -11.25
N LEU A 953 20.41 13.59 -12.04
CA LEU A 953 20.72 12.16 -11.96
C LEU A 953 21.39 11.72 -10.66
N ASN A 954 21.85 12.66 -9.81
CA ASN A 954 22.40 12.34 -8.49
C ASN A 954 21.31 12.17 -7.42
N VAL A 955 20.06 12.58 -7.71
CA VAL A 955 18.93 12.39 -6.79
C VAL A 955 18.36 11.00 -7.00
N HIS A 956 18.12 10.31 -5.89
CA HIS A 956 17.47 9.01 -5.88
C HIS A 956 15.94 9.17 -5.82
N PHE A 957 15.22 8.34 -6.58
CA PHE A 957 13.76 8.31 -6.60
C PHE A 957 13.30 6.86 -6.55
N ASP A 958 12.38 6.58 -5.64
CA ASP A 958 11.79 5.24 -5.47
C ASP A 958 10.83 4.86 -6.62
N GLU A 959 10.35 3.62 -6.59
CA GLU A 959 9.44 3.05 -7.60
C GLU A 959 8.13 3.84 -7.72
N THR A 960 7.61 4.38 -6.61
CA THR A 960 6.40 5.22 -6.61
C THR A 960 6.62 6.56 -7.32
N ALA A 961 7.74 7.22 -7.09
CA ALA A 961 8.07 8.45 -7.80
C ALA A 961 8.33 8.20 -9.29
N THR A 962 9.05 7.13 -9.62
CA THR A 962 9.43 6.84 -11.01
C THR A 962 8.28 6.29 -11.85
N SER A 963 7.29 5.62 -11.26
CA SER A 963 6.09 5.17 -11.99
C SER A 963 5.31 6.34 -12.61
N ASN A 964 5.29 7.50 -11.94
CA ASN A 964 4.62 8.72 -12.40
C ASN A 964 5.28 9.37 -13.62
N ILE A 965 6.52 8.99 -13.98
CA ILE A 965 7.20 9.46 -15.21
C ILE A 965 6.37 9.16 -16.46
N MET A 966 5.66 8.03 -16.46
CA MET A 966 4.83 7.62 -17.59
C MET A 966 3.82 8.71 -17.96
N SER A 967 3.15 9.32 -16.98
CA SER A 967 2.15 10.36 -17.21
C SER A 967 2.75 11.63 -17.81
N TYR A 968 3.93 12.06 -17.35
CA TYR A 968 4.66 13.21 -17.90
C TYR A 968 5.05 12.99 -19.37
N ARG A 969 5.70 11.87 -19.67
CA ARG A 969 6.18 11.56 -21.03
C ARG A 969 5.03 11.27 -21.98
N SER A 970 3.99 10.56 -21.53
CA SER A 970 2.79 10.31 -22.33
C SER A 970 2.09 11.62 -22.69
N SER A 971 1.92 12.53 -21.73
CA SER A 971 1.37 13.87 -21.97
C SER A 971 2.15 14.64 -23.04
N ALA A 972 3.48 14.71 -22.91
CA ALA A 972 4.33 15.39 -23.88
C ALA A 972 4.29 14.72 -25.27
N SER A 973 4.30 13.39 -25.31
CA SER A 973 4.33 12.62 -26.56
C SER A 973 3.02 12.73 -27.33
N ARG A 974 1.87 12.60 -26.64
CA ARG A 974 0.54 12.73 -27.24
C ARG A 974 0.29 14.15 -27.73
N ALA A 975 0.73 15.17 -26.96
CA ALA A 975 0.70 16.56 -27.40
C ALA A 975 1.54 16.78 -28.66
N ALA A 976 2.78 16.28 -28.67
CA ALA A 976 3.69 16.41 -29.81
C ALA A 976 3.15 15.71 -31.06
N ALA A 977 2.60 14.50 -30.92
CA ALA A 977 1.95 13.78 -32.01
C ALA A 977 0.80 14.59 -32.63
N ALA A 978 -0.10 15.12 -31.79
CA ALA A 978 -1.24 15.92 -32.24
C ALA A 978 -0.78 17.23 -32.92
N LEU A 979 0.22 17.91 -32.37
CA LEU A 979 0.83 19.12 -32.96
C LEU A 979 1.47 18.81 -34.32
N ALA A 980 2.23 17.73 -34.44
CA ALA A 980 2.90 17.33 -35.67
C ALA A 980 1.89 17.00 -36.77
N ILE A 981 0.80 16.30 -36.43
CA ILE A 981 -0.33 16.01 -37.33
C ILE A 981 -0.98 17.31 -37.84
N ASN A 982 -1.11 18.32 -36.97
CA ASN A 982 -1.63 19.64 -37.33
C ASN A 982 -0.60 20.54 -38.04
N GLY A 983 0.56 20.01 -38.44
CA GLY A 983 1.62 20.74 -39.14
C GLY A 983 2.52 21.61 -38.23
N GLN A 984 2.29 21.64 -36.92
CA GLN A 984 3.04 22.43 -35.94
C GLN A 984 4.27 21.66 -35.43
N LYS A 985 5.15 21.24 -36.34
CA LYS A 985 6.29 20.37 -36.04
C LYS A 985 7.29 20.98 -35.06
N ASP A 986 7.56 22.28 -35.15
CA ASP A 986 8.51 22.96 -34.24
C ASP A 986 8.05 22.87 -32.77
N LYS A 987 6.77 23.10 -32.51
CA LYS A 987 6.18 22.94 -31.17
C LYS A 987 6.21 21.48 -30.70
N ALA A 988 6.01 20.53 -31.61
CA ALA A 988 6.09 19.11 -31.28
C ALA A 988 7.51 18.73 -30.82
N VAL A 989 8.54 19.16 -31.56
CA VAL A 989 9.95 18.95 -31.19
C VAL A 989 10.26 19.62 -29.85
N GLU A 990 9.77 20.83 -29.61
CA GLU A 990 9.97 21.55 -28.35
C GLU A 990 9.48 20.76 -27.13
N LEU A 991 8.29 20.17 -27.19
CA LEU A 991 7.75 19.38 -26.08
C LEU A 991 8.54 18.09 -25.84
N LEU A 992 8.94 17.41 -26.92
CA LEU A 992 9.71 16.17 -26.82
C LEU A 992 11.12 16.44 -26.26
N ASP A 993 11.77 17.50 -26.70
CA ASP A 993 13.08 17.93 -26.20
C ASP A 993 12.98 18.39 -24.73
N LEU A 994 11.88 19.05 -24.35
CA LEU A 994 11.59 19.39 -22.95
C LEU A 994 11.48 18.12 -22.08
N ALA A 995 10.65 17.15 -22.49
CA ALA A 995 10.47 15.90 -21.74
C ALA A 995 11.76 15.08 -21.67
N ALA A 996 12.55 15.03 -22.74
CA ALA A 996 13.84 14.34 -22.76
C ALA A 996 14.88 15.01 -21.85
N LYS A 997 14.85 16.35 -21.75
CA LYS A 997 15.71 17.12 -20.86
C LYS A 997 15.31 16.96 -19.40
N GLU A 998 14.01 17.06 -19.10
CA GLU A 998 13.51 16.99 -17.72
C GLU A 998 13.50 15.56 -17.17
N ILE A 999 13.36 14.55 -18.03
CA ILE A 999 13.39 13.13 -17.65
C ILE A 999 14.32 12.35 -18.60
N PRO A 1000 15.64 12.32 -18.31
CA PRO A 1000 16.62 11.67 -19.18
C PRO A 1000 16.43 10.15 -19.30
N ALA A 1001 16.45 9.64 -20.54
CA ALA A 1001 16.29 8.21 -20.83
C ALA A 1001 17.48 7.35 -20.34
N GLU A 1002 18.64 7.96 -20.08
CA GLU A 1002 19.83 7.27 -19.57
C GLU A 1002 19.58 6.61 -18.20
N LYS A 1003 18.87 7.31 -17.30
CA LYS A 1003 18.50 6.80 -15.97
C LYS A 1003 17.10 6.19 -15.98
N TYR A 1004 16.13 6.84 -16.63
CA TYR A 1004 14.73 6.44 -16.63
C TYR A 1004 14.34 5.78 -17.94
N ASN A 1005 14.77 4.54 -18.12
CA ASN A 1005 14.59 3.79 -19.36
C ASN A 1005 13.35 2.90 -19.32
N ASP A 1006 12.15 3.51 -19.42
CA ASP A 1006 10.87 2.78 -19.51
C ASP A 1006 10.44 2.64 -20.98
N PRO A 1007 10.39 1.40 -21.53
CA PRO A 1007 10.05 1.19 -22.94
C PRO A 1007 8.66 1.68 -23.34
N ARG A 1008 7.68 1.67 -22.43
CA ARG A 1008 6.31 2.09 -22.75
C ARG A 1008 6.25 3.58 -23.08
N SER A 1009 6.67 4.43 -22.15
CA SER A 1009 6.64 5.89 -22.34
C SER A 1009 7.64 6.41 -23.36
N LEU A 1010 8.82 5.78 -23.48
CA LEU A 1010 9.83 6.20 -24.45
C LEU A 1010 9.47 5.81 -25.88
N SER A 1011 8.73 4.72 -26.09
CA SER A 1011 8.22 4.36 -27.42
C SER A 1011 7.26 5.43 -27.97
N SER A 1012 6.41 6.02 -27.13
CA SER A 1012 5.57 7.17 -27.53
C SER A 1012 6.42 8.39 -27.95
N MET A 1013 7.55 8.62 -27.28
CA MET A 1013 8.48 9.69 -27.68
C MET A 1013 9.19 9.38 -29.00
N VAL A 1014 9.57 8.12 -29.24
CA VAL A 1014 10.14 7.66 -30.53
C VAL A 1014 9.17 8.00 -31.67
N TYR A 1015 7.90 7.61 -31.53
CA TYR A 1015 6.86 7.92 -32.49
C TYR A 1015 6.75 9.44 -32.73
N GLY A 1016 6.66 10.21 -31.64
CA GLY A 1016 6.55 11.67 -31.69
C GLY A 1016 7.71 12.34 -32.45
N TYR A 1017 8.96 11.95 -32.18
CA TYR A 1017 10.13 12.53 -32.86
C TYR A 1017 10.10 12.26 -34.36
N ILE A 1018 9.78 11.04 -34.79
CA ILE A 1018 9.75 10.68 -36.21
C ILE A 1018 8.65 11.47 -36.95
N VAL A 1019 7.43 11.50 -36.41
CA VAL A 1019 6.31 12.25 -37.03
C VAL A 1019 6.57 13.77 -37.05
N ALA A 1020 7.29 14.29 -36.06
CA ALA A 1020 7.73 15.68 -36.02
C ALA A 1020 8.92 16.00 -36.98
N GLY A 1021 9.48 15.00 -37.67
CA GLY A 1021 10.58 15.18 -38.64
C GLY A 1021 11.99 15.03 -38.05
N GLN A 1022 12.13 14.56 -36.82
CA GLN A 1022 13.41 14.30 -36.13
C GLN A 1022 13.76 12.80 -36.14
N GLU A 1023 13.77 12.19 -37.34
CA GLU A 1023 13.96 10.74 -37.56
C GLU A 1023 15.19 10.18 -36.82
N GLN A 1024 16.34 10.84 -36.92
CA GLN A 1024 17.58 10.39 -36.29
C GLN A 1024 17.50 10.35 -34.75
N LYS A 1025 16.79 11.31 -34.13
CA LYS A 1025 16.58 11.31 -32.68
C LYS A 1025 15.69 10.12 -32.26
N GLY A 1026 14.59 9.90 -32.98
CA GLY A 1026 13.67 8.79 -32.73
C GLY A 1026 14.35 7.42 -32.89
N LEU A 1027 15.07 7.20 -33.98
CA LEU A 1027 15.80 5.95 -34.22
C LEU A 1027 16.89 5.69 -33.18
N LYS A 1028 17.65 6.71 -32.77
CA LYS A 1028 18.66 6.57 -31.72
C LYS A 1028 18.03 6.11 -30.39
N LEU A 1029 16.88 6.67 -30.02
CA LEU A 1029 16.15 6.28 -28.82
C LEU A 1029 15.61 4.85 -28.93
N ALA A 1030 15.07 4.47 -30.09
CA ALA A 1030 14.60 3.11 -30.35
C ALA A 1030 15.72 2.06 -30.22
N GLU A 1031 16.92 2.33 -30.73
CA GLU A 1031 18.07 1.42 -30.59
C GLU A 1031 18.51 1.24 -29.14
N ILE A 1032 18.50 2.31 -28.33
CA ILE A 1032 18.79 2.24 -26.89
C ILE A 1032 17.80 1.31 -26.19
N LEU A 1033 16.50 1.44 -26.50
CA LEU A 1033 15.44 0.61 -25.94
C LEU A 1033 15.60 -0.86 -26.33
N LYS A 1034 15.72 -1.15 -27.64
CA LYS A 1034 15.88 -2.51 -28.16
C LYS A 1034 17.08 -3.22 -27.53
N LYS A 1035 18.22 -2.51 -27.42
CA LYS A 1035 19.42 -3.04 -26.77
C LYS A 1035 19.17 -3.37 -25.30
N GLY A 1036 18.58 -2.44 -24.53
CA GLY A 1036 18.26 -2.66 -23.12
C GLY A 1036 17.33 -3.85 -22.89
N ILE A 1037 16.33 -4.04 -23.75
CA ILE A 1037 15.41 -5.19 -23.70
C ILE A 1037 16.15 -6.51 -23.91
N PHE A 1038 17.07 -6.57 -24.87
CA PHE A 1038 17.88 -7.78 -25.09
C PHE A 1038 18.88 -8.03 -23.96
N ASP A 1039 19.55 -6.98 -23.45
CA ASP A 1039 20.49 -7.11 -22.33
C ASP A 1039 19.77 -7.68 -21.09
N GLU A 1040 18.55 -7.24 -20.80
CA GLU A 1040 17.71 -7.81 -19.74
C GLU A 1040 17.30 -9.26 -20.01
N TYR A 1041 16.83 -9.54 -21.23
CA TYR A 1041 16.37 -10.88 -21.59
C TYR A 1041 17.50 -11.91 -21.54
N ASP A 1042 18.68 -11.55 -22.05
CA ASP A 1042 19.88 -12.40 -22.03
C ASP A 1042 20.37 -12.62 -20.60
N TYR A 1043 20.27 -11.61 -19.73
CA TYR A 1043 20.54 -11.80 -18.31
C TYR A 1043 19.57 -12.81 -17.69
N TYR A 1044 18.27 -12.71 -17.93
CA TYR A 1044 17.29 -13.68 -17.40
C TYR A 1044 17.57 -15.11 -17.87
N LEU A 1045 17.91 -15.29 -19.16
CA LEU A 1045 18.27 -16.59 -19.71
C LEU A 1045 19.58 -17.16 -19.12
N SER A 1046 20.47 -16.30 -18.62
CA SER A 1046 21.72 -16.70 -17.97
C SER A 1046 21.55 -17.23 -16.53
N LEU A 1047 20.40 -16.96 -15.91
CA LEU A 1047 20.08 -17.41 -14.55
C LEU A 1047 19.70 -18.90 -14.51
N SER A 1048 19.69 -19.50 -13.32
CA SER A 1048 19.31 -20.90 -13.16
C SER A 1048 17.83 -21.15 -13.50
N PRO A 1049 17.44 -22.38 -13.89
CA PRO A 1049 16.04 -22.70 -14.15
C PRO A 1049 15.08 -22.44 -12.98
N GLN A 1050 15.59 -22.45 -11.74
CA GLN A 1050 14.78 -22.14 -10.56
C GLN A 1050 14.50 -20.63 -10.46
N GLU A 1051 15.51 -19.78 -10.68
CA GLU A 1051 15.35 -18.32 -10.68
C GLU A 1051 14.47 -17.84 -11.85
N GLN A 1052 14.62 -18.47 -13.03
CA GLN A 1052 13.78 -18.17 -14.19
C GLN A 1052 12.29 -18.42 -13.94
N ARG A 1053 11.91 -19.31 -13.00
CA ARG A 1053 10.49 -19.53 -12.63
C ARG A 1053 9.86 -18.28 -12.02
N TYR A 1054 10.58 -17.60 -11.12
CA TYR A 1054 10.10 -16.36 -10.49
C TYR A 1054 10.15 -15.16 -11.46
N LEU A 1055 10.98 -15.25 -12.51
CA LEU A 1055 11.11 -14.22 -13.56
C LEU A 1055 10.23 -14.48 -14.80
N LYS A 1056 9.39 -15.52 -14.79
CA LYS A 1056 8.62 -15.94 -15.97
C LYS A 1056 7.72 -14.84 -16.53
N ARG A 1057 7.15 -14.00 -15.65
CA ARG A 1057 6.31 -12.85 -16.05
C ARG A 1057 7.15 -11.79 -16.78
N GLN A 1058 8.31 -11.45 -16.24
CA GLN A 1058 9.26 -10.48 -16.81
C GLN A 1058 9.82 -10.98 -18.13
N MET A 1059 10.18 -12.26 -18.22
CA MET A 1059 10.67 -12.87 -19.47
C MET A 1059 9.59 -12.83 -20.57
N ARG A 1060 8.33 -13.10 -20.21
CA ARG A 1060 7.20 -13.05 -21.16
C ARG A 1060 6.88 -11.64 -21.64
N SER A 1061 7.18 -10.59 -20.87
CA SER A 1061 6.91 -9.21 -21.28
C SER A 1061 7.94 -8.66 -22.28
N LYS A 1062 9.19 -9.16 -22.30
CA LYS A 1062 10.26 -8.63 -23.15
C LYS A 1062 9.97 -8.67 -24.65
N PRO A 1063 9.44 -9.77 -25.22
CA PRO A 1063 9.01 -9.79 -26.62
C PRO A 1063 7.98 -8.70 -26.95
N MET A 1064 7.00 -8.49 -26.06
CA MET A 1064 5.98 -7.44 -26.20
C MET A 1064 6.61 -6.04 -26.10
N GLU A 1065 7.51 -5.80 -25.15
CA GLU A 1065 8.23 -4.53 -25.04
C GLU A 1065 9.06 -4.25 -26.30
N TYR A 1066 9.70 -5.26 -26.88
CA TYR A 1066 10.45 -5.13 -28.13
C TYR A 1066 9.53 -4.76 -29.31
N SER A 1067 8.39 -5.44 -29.42
CA SER A 1067 7.43 -5.14 -30.48
C SER A 1067 6.83 -3.75 -30.33
N LEU A 1068 6.58 -3.26 -29.12
CA LEU A 1068 6.13 -1.87 -28.88
C LEU A 1068 7.12 -0.84 -29.46
N VAL A 1069 8.43 -1.04 -29.27
CA VAL A 1069 9.45 -0.13 -29.81
C VAL A 1069 9.47 -0.18 -31.35
N VAL A 1070 9.30 -1.38 -31.92
CA VAL A 1070 9.25 -1.56 -33.38
C VAL A 1070 7.97 -0.97 -33.98
N SER A 1071 6.81 -1.19 -33.34
CA SER A 1071 5.53 -0.58 -33.70
C SER A 1071 5.63 0.94 -33.69
N ALA A 1072 6.19 1.55 -32.65
CA ALA A 1072 6.33 3.00 -32.58
C ALA A 1072 7.08 3.60 -33.78
N VAL A 1073 8.12 2.95 -34.29
CA VAL A 1073 8.85 3.41 -35.48
C VAL A 1073 8.06 3.13 -36.76
N THR A 1074 7.53 1.91 -36.91
CA THR A 1074 6.82 1.51 -38.13
C THR A 1074 5.51 2.28 -38.30
N ASP A 1075 4.76 2.52 -37.23
CA ASP A 1075 3.53 3.31 -37.23
C ASP A 1075 3.82 4.80 -37.46
N ALA A 1076 4.93 5.33 -36.95
CA ALA A 1076 5.36 6.68 -37.29
C ALA A 1076 5.64 6.83 -38.79
N TYR A 1077 6.34 5.86 -39.40
CA TYR A 1077 6.57 5.86 -40.85
C TYR A 1077 5.28 5.70 -41.65
N LYS A 1078 4.36 4.81 -41.24
CA LYS A 1078 3.03 4.70 -41.85
C LYS A 1078 2.29 6.04 -41.79
N ARG A 1079 2.38 6.74 -40.65
CA ARG A 1079 1.70 8.02 -40.43
C ARG A 1079 2.21 9.14 -41.35
N ILE A 1080 3.51 9.14 -41.67
CA ILE A 1080 4.12 10.09 -42.62
C ILE A 1080 4.16 9.55 -44.06
N GLU A 1081 3.37 8.51 -44.35
CA GLU A 1081 3.21 7.89 -45.68
C GLU A 1081 4.50 7.26 -46.26
N GLN A 1082 5.46 6.86 -45.42
CA GLN A 1082 6.72 6.21 -45.80
C GLN A 1082 6.69 4.70 -45.56
N LYS A 1083 5.75 3.99 -46.21
CA LYS A 1083 5.54 2.53 -45.99
C LYS A 1083 6.76 1.67 -46.29
N ASP A 1084 7.55 2.01 -47.31
CA ASP A 1084 8.76 1.26 -47.66
C ASP A 1084 9.82 1.31 -46.56
N LYS A 1085 9.97 2.49 -45.92
CA LYS A 1085 10.86 2.62 -44.75
C LYS A 1085 10.34 1.84 -43.56
N ALA A 1086 9.02 1.80 -43.35
CA ALA A 1086 8.42 1.01 -42.28
C ALA A 1086 8.73 -0.48 -42.47
N TYR A 1087 8.53 -1.01 -43.68
CA TYR A 1087 8.85 -2.39 -44.02
C TYR A 1087 10.36 -2.68 -43.86
N ALA A 1088 11.23 -1.83 -44.40
CA ALA A 1088 12.67 -1.99 -44.29
C ALA A 1088 13.15 -2.01 -42.82
N TYR A 1089 12.63 -1.12 -41.98
CA TYR A 1089 12.97 -1.09 -40.55
C TYR A 1089 12.44 -2.32 -39.80
N LEU A 1090 11.26 -2.82 -40.16
CA LEU A 1090 10.70 -4.03 -39.58
C LEU A 1090 11.57 -5.26 -39.91
N VAL A 1091 11.96 -5.42 -41.17
CA VAL A 1091 12.89 -6.48 -41.61
C VAL A 1091 14.23 -6.35 -40.86
N GLN A 1092 14.80 -5.14 -40.79
CA GLN A 1092 16.04 -4.89 -40.04
C GLN A 1092 15.89 -5.23 -38.54
N SER A 1093 14.71 -5.01 -37.96
CA SER A 1093 14.45 -5.32 -36.55
C SER A 1093 14.29 -6.83 -36.28
N ILE A 1094 14.13 -7.64 -37.32
CA ILE A 1094 14.12 -9.11 -37.22
C ILE A 1094 15.54 -9.69 -37.27
N GLU A 1095 16.49 -9.04 -37.96
CA GLU A 1095 17.87 -9.53 -38.12
C GLU A 1095 18.58 -9.92 -36.80
N PRO A 1096 18.44 -9.16 -35.68
CA PRO A 1096 19.03 -9.57 -34.40
C PRO A 1096 18.42 -10.86 -33.84
N ILE A 1097 17.13 -11.07 -34.06
CA ILE A 1097 16.40 -12.28 -33.65
C ILE A 1097 16.85 -13.45 -34.52
N ASP A 1098 17.00 -13.24 -35.83
CA ASP A 1098 17.58 -14.22 -36.76
C ASP A 1098 18.98 -14.64 -36.36
N LYS A 1099 19.82 -13.68 -35.96
CA LYS A 1099 21.17 -13.98 -35.47
C LYS A 1099 21.15 -14.85 -34.21
N LYS A 1100 20.26 -14.58 -33.26
CA LYS A 1100 20.08 -15.41 -32.05
C LYS A 1100 19.57 -16.81 -32.41
N PHE A 1101 18.57 -16.90 -33.28
CA PHE A 1101 18.01 -18.18 -33.75
C PHE A 1101 19.06 -19.03 -34.47
N ASN A 1102 19.79 -18.45 -35.42
CA ASN A 1102 20.84 -19.16 -36.16
C ASN A 1102 21.99 -19.62 -35.25
N GLY A 1103 22.35 -18.82 -34.24
CA GLY A 1103 23.29 -19.23 -33.19
C GLY A 1103 22.79 -20.44 -32.41
N PHE A 1104 21.54 -20.40 -31.95
CA PHE A 1104 20.89 -21.51 -31.25
C PHE A 1104 20.85 -22.80 -32.09
N VAL A 1105 20.48 -22.71 -33.37
CA VAL A 1105 20.48 -23.85 -34.31
C VAL A 1105 21.89 -24.43 -34.46
N LYS A 1106 22.91 -23.58 -34.58
CA LYS A 1106 24.31 -24.00 -34.69
C LYS A 1106 24.80 -24.71 -33.42
N ASP A 1107 24.35 -24.27 -32.24
CA ASP A 1107 24.68 -24.92 -30.98
C ASP A 1107 24.01 -26.30 -30.90
N LEU A 1108 22.74 -26.43 -31.30
CA LEU A 1108 22.05 -27.73 -31.37
C LEU A 1108 22.77 -28.72 -32.30
N GLN A 1109 23.21 -28.26 -33.48
CA GLN A 1109 23.96 -29.08 -34.44
C GLN A 1109 25.31 -29.58 -33.90
N GLN A 1110 25.88 -28.91 -32.89
CA GLN A 1110 27.12 -29.34 -32.23
C GLN A 1110 26.87 -30.32 -31.08
N MET A 1111 25.61 -30.55 -30.70
CA MET A 1111 25.23 -31.49 -29.64
C MET A 1111 24.95 -32.89 -30.21
N GLY A 1112 25.04 -33.92 -29.38
CA GLY A 1112 24.56 -35.26 -29.73
C GLY A 1112 23.02 -35.28 -29.88
N LYS A 1113 22.50 -36.13 -30.77
CA LYS A 1113 21.08 -36.19 -31.15
C LYS A 1113 20.08 -36.13 -29.99
N GLU A 1114 20.29 -36.97 -28.97
CA GLU A 1114 19.41 -37.04 -27.80
C GLU A 1114 19.41 -35.73 -26.98
N LYS A 1115 20.59 -35.10 -26.85
CA LYS A 1115 20.73 -33.81 -26.17
C LYS A 1115 20.15 -32.67 -27.01
N ALA A 1116 20.38 -32.67 -28.33
CA ALA A 1116 19.80 -31.69 -29.25
C ALA A 1116 18.26 -31.72 -29.22
N MET A 1117 17.67 -32.92 -29.17
CA MET A 1117 16.21 -33.08 -29.10
C MET A 1117 15.64 -32.49 -27.80
N ASN A 1118 16.25 -32.77 -26.66
CA ASN A 1118 15.84 -32.20 -25.37
C ASN A 1118 16.05 -30.68 -25.28
N GLU A 1119 17.12 -30.16 -25.88
CA GLU A 1119 17.46 -28.74 -25.84
C GLU A 1119 16.67 -27.90 -26.88
N SER A 1120 16.10 -28.55 -27.90
CA SER A 1120 15.34 -27.88 -28.97
C SER A 1120 14.10 -27.13 -28.48
N GLU A 1121 13.49 -27.57 -27.37
CA GLU A 1121 12.35 -26.89 -26.76
C GLU A 1121 12.69 -25.45 -26.32
N LYS A 1122 13.97 -25.15 -26.05
CA LYS A 1122 14.43 -23.80 -25.70
C LYS A 1122 14.26 -22.80 -26.85
N VAL A 1123 13.92 -23.24 -28.06
CA VAL A 1123 13.50 -22.34 -29.15
C VAL A 1123 12.31 -21.45 -28.72
N GLN A 1124 11.50 -21.89 -27.76
CA GLN A 1124 10.40 -21.12 -27.15
C GLN A 1124 10.87 -19.86 -26.40
N THR A 1125 12.17 -19.70 -26.16
CA THR A 1125 12.76 -18.45 -25.65
C THR A 1125 13.02 -17.42 -26.76
N ILE A 1126 12.97 -17.83 -28.02
CA ILE A 1126 13.23 -16.94 -29.17
C ILE A 1126 11.95 -16.70 -29.96
N THR A 1127 11.12 -17.74 -30.19
CA THR A 1127 9.91 -17.66 -31.01
C THR A 1127 8.92 -16.56 -30.61
N PRO A 1128 8.72 -16.21 -29.32
CA PRO A 1128 7.80 -15.13 -28.97
C PRO A 1128 8.18 -13.78 -29.59
N PHE A 1129 9.47 -13.49 -29.79
CA PHE A 1129 9.88 -12.25 -30.45
C PHE A 1129 9.43 -12.19 -31.91
N TYR A 1130 9.39 -13.33 -32.61
CA TYR A 1130 8.82 -13.38 -33.96
C TYR A 1130 7.31 -13.20 -33.93
N GLN A 1131 6.61 -13.92 -33.05
CA GLN A 1131 5.15 -13.90 -32.96
C GLN A 1131 4.60 -12.48 -32.79
N TYR A 1132 5.15 -11.69 -31.87
CA TYR A 1132 4.71 -10.31 -31.68
C TYR A 1132 5.05 -9.38 -32.87
N LEU A 1133 6.05 -9.72 -33.70
CA LEU A 1133 6.39 -8.94 -34.90
C LEU A 1133 5.58 -9.38 -36.13
N PHE A 1134 5.05 -10.60 -36.14
CA PHE A 1134 4.19 -11.11 -37.22
C PHE A 1134 2.92 -10.28 -37.36
N ASP A 1135 2.29 -9.91 -36.25
CA ASP A 1135 1.11 -9.03 -36.24
C ASP A 1135 1.42 -7.65 -36.87
N ILE A 1136 2.66 -7.17 -36.71
CA ILE A 1136 3.11 -5.89 -37.29
C ILE A 1136 3.46 -6.06 -38.77
N MET A 1137 3.94 -7.25 -39.17
CA MET A 1137 4.35 -7.59 -40.54
C MET A 1137 3.16 -7.88 -41.46
N GLU A 1138 2.08 -8.48 -40.94
CA GLU A 1138 0.93 -8.93 -41.73
C GLU A 1138 0.37 -7.87 -42.71
N PRO A 1139 0.24 -6.57 -42.34
CA PRO A 1139 -0.22 -5.54 -43.26
C PRO A 1139 0.75 -5.21 -44.41
N PHE A 1140 2.02 -5.62 -44.31
CA PHE A 1140 3.05 -5.40 -45.32
C PHE A 1140 3.33 -6.65 -46.15
N ASP A 1141 3.38 -7.83 -45.52
CA ASP A 1141 3.62 -9.12 -46.14
C ASP A 1141 2.86 -10.20 -45.37
N SER A 1142 1.70 -10.60 -45.91
CA SER A 1142 0.82 -11.60 -45.31
C SER A 1142 1.35 -13.04 -45.44
N THR A 1143 2.39 -13.27 -46.24
CA THR A 1143 3.01 -14.58 -46.43
C THR A 1143 4.22 -14.81 -45.52
N TYR A 1144 4.91 -13.74 -45.12
CA TYR A 1144 6.14 -13.79 -44.34
C TYR A 1144 6.05 -14.65 -43.08
N SER A 1145 5.00 -14.48 -42.27
CA SER A 1145 4.86 -15.19 -40.99
C SER A 1145 4.87 -16.70 -41.18
N LYS A 1146 4.10 -17.20 -42.17
CA LYS A 1146 4.03 -18.62 -42.49
C LYS A 1146 5.35 -19.15 -43.03
N GLU A 1147 5.97 -18.41 -43.96
CA GLU A 1147 7.28 -18.79 -44.51
C GLU A 1147 8.35 -18.86 -43.42
N LYS A 1148 8.33 -17.91 -42.47
CA LYS A 1148 9.29 -17.87 -41.38
C LYS A 1148 9.07 -18.99 -40.37
N GLU A 1149 7.82 -19.31 -40.04
CA GLU A 1149 7.48 -20.46 -39.20
C GLU A 1149 7.93 -21.79 -39.83
N ASP A 1150 7.72 -21.96 -41.14
CA ASP A 1150 8.20 -23.12 -41.89
C ASP A 1150 9.73 -23.20 -41.87
N GLN A 1151 10.44 -22.07 -42.05
CA GLN A 1151 11.90 -22.00 -41.96
C GLN A 1151 12.42 -22.39 -40.57
N ILE A 1152 11.81 -21.83 -39.51
CA ILE A 1152 12.16 -22.12 -38.11
C ILE A 1152 11.96 -23.61 -37.83
N THR A 1153 10.79 -24.15 -38.18
CA THR A 1153 10.43 -25.55 -37.95
C THR A 1153 11.38 -26.49 -38.68
N ASN A 1154 11.64 -26.25 -39.96
CA ASN A 1154 12.56 -27.07 -40.76
C ASN A 1154 14.00 -27.02 -40.24
N ALA A 1155 14.47 -25.86 -39.77
CA ALA A 1155 15.81 -25.71 -39.21
C ALA A 1155 15.98 -26.50 -37.90
N ILE A 1156 14.98 -26.47 -37.01
CA ILE A 1156 14.98 -27.24 -35.76
C ILE A 1156 14.91 -28.75 -36.04
N ILE A 1157 14.07 -29.19 -36.96
CA ILE A 1157 13.98 -30.61 -37.36
C ILE A 1157 15.34 -31.08 -37.88
N LYS A 1158 15.98 -30.31 -38.78
CA LYS A 1158 17.31 -30.67 -39.31
C LYS A 1158 18.41 -30.69 -38.25
N ALA A 1159 18.34 -29.81 -37.25
CA ALA A 1159 19.36 -29.74 -36.19
C ALA A 1159 19.22 -30.84 -35.12
N THR A 1160 18.05 -31.48 -35.03
CA THR A 1160 17.75 -32.53 -34.04
C THR A 1160 17.75 -33.94 -34.64
N GLN A 1161 17.93 -34.05 -35.97
CA GLN A 1161 18.08 -35.31 -36.70
C GLN A 1161 19.54 -35.75 -36.74
#